data_AF-A0A7Y8M0G0-F1
#
_entry.id   AF-A0A7Y8M0G0-F1
#
_cell.length_a   1.000
_cell.length_b   1.000
_cell.length_c   1.000
_cell.angle_alpha   90.00
_cell.angle_beta   90.00
_cell.angle_gamma   90.00
#
_symmetry.space_group_name_H-M   'P 1'
#
loop_
_entity.id
_entity.type
_entity.pdbx_description
1 polymer ?
#
loop_
_entity_poly.entity_id
_entity_poly.type
_entity_poly.pdbx_seq_one_letter_code
_entity_poly.pdbx_strand_id
1 'polypeptide(L)'
;MNAAVPYSPKQTCGRSGCHNYNLITQGFHFTQGAGEEPTADQKARIPWASSPGNFGGNWCSPAPLYRYLSPKHNDSPATMDMTAFTFFTSPCGTCHPGGGSAEYDRAGHRYDLWIRDPASGFKSGADNGFDGDYHKARWDETGVLEADCLLCHLPGYAYSEREKQIGNWNFRWAATAGARLASVAGSIKDGKPITVTYEKARFNSDGTFEPPMVRSPRNEACLSCHAQPGWKKRGANYRARTDVHLRAGLRCVDCHPAGSSAADPRIKGREVHQIAKGDDPGGLVRNDLDDTMLRCLDCHDTGRLGAPRARHKGLPPLHLDRISCQACHIPERVVMPIQFQASDVFNPAPKILSSSKRLWTFYGPDGKWRNHYGYLEMMGYDDKPTEPFRPALALYKGKIYPVNRVHSAWPGIEEEGRPGIMQPRMSDIYRMWTTHRADPSKYPSLAKIADDNGDGVVEVNRPDEIDALIEAVTRTLADIRYPMEGKRVVWVYNDRVYRSGTRYRLIEKHPWEASPYGNVHKYSHDIYPASAALGSKGCTDCHRKDAPFFFADLAAYPFDSDMRQVLVPQHRLLGYEGQPRVYSGAAGATATFFRWLTIVVLAALFAHIAFDFAARRRRAKDADVRSGGEAGEGIERFNVHSLAQHLLLMIGVLLLFISGVFLWGLRYPGALWAGALAGAWGGVDLWRFVHRAGGATLIFVCAYHLIYILIHPEGRRDFRLLLPRAQDFRDLIHNIRWYFGARPTPPQFGRFTYFEKFDYWAVFWGSVIMIGTGLTMWFPGALQRVAPSWAPRALEAFKEAHAHEALLAFLAIVIWHVYNVHLRPGRFPGSLLFLHGRMSREEMAREHPLSLEGRGAVSPQ
;
A
#
# COMPACT_ATOMS: atom_id res chain seq x y z
N MET A 1 2.88 -59.21 9.25
CA MET A 1 2.00 -58.15 9.76
C MET A 1 2.86 -57.07 10.42
N ASN A 2 2.80 -55.82 9.94
CA ASN A 2 3.54 -54.68 10.53
C ASN A 2 2.83 -54.10 11.77
N ALA A 3 2.26 -54.95 12.62
CA ALA A 3 1.32 -54.54 13.68
C ALA A 3 1.95 -53.74 14.83
N ALA A 4 3.28 -53.56 14.84
CA ALA A 4 4.00 -52.76 15.84
C ALA A 4 4.75 -51.56 15.23
N VAL A 5 4.72 -51.39 13.90
CA VAL A 5 5.43 -50.30 13.20
C VAL A 5 4.48 -49.10 13.10
N PRO A 6 4.94 -47.85 13.38
CA PRO A 6 4.10 -46.68 13.16
C PRO A 6 3.73 -46.47 11.69
N TYR A 7 2.59 -45.81 11.47
CA TYR A 7 2.20 -45.31 10.16
C TYR A 7 3.22 -44.28 9.66
N SER A 8 3.76 -44.52 8.46
CA SER A 8 4.62 -43.60 7.73
C SER A 8 3.89 -43.14 6.46
N PRO A 9 3.57 -41.84 6.32
CA PRO A 9 3.04 -41.28 5.09
C PRO A 9 3.96 -41.52 3.88
N LYS A 10 5.29 -41.40 4.09
CA LYS A 10 6.28 -41.64 3.04
C LYS A 10 6.24 -43.08 2.52
N GLN A 11 6.08 -44.06 3.41
CA GLN A 11 6.03 -45.48 3.03
C GLN A 11 4.65 -45.94 2.56
N THR A 12 3.57 -45.37 3.11
CA THR A 12 2.20 -45.81 2.80
C THR A 12 1.67 -45.13 1.55
N CYS A 13 1.89 -43.82 1.42
CA CYS A 13 1.39 -43.03 0.28
C CYS A 13 2.45 -42.82 -0.80
N GLY A 14 3.74 -42.82 -0.44
CA GLY A 14 4.85 -42.52 -1.36
C GLY A 14 5.52 -43.72 -2.03
N ARG A 15 5.51 -44.91 -1.41
CA ARG A 15 6.36 -46.05 -1.81
C ARG A 15 5.96 -46.73 -3.12
N SER A 16 4.67 -46.78 -3.44
CA SER A 16 4.12 -47.42 -4.65
C SER A 16 3.87 -46.42 -5.79
N GLY A 17 4.38 -45.20 -5.68
CA GLY A 17 4.16 -44.16 -6.68
C GLY A 17 2.73 -43.60 -6.70
N CYS A 18 1.91 -43.90 -5.68
CA CYS A 18 0.57 -43.31 -5.56
C CYS A 18 0.64 -41.78 -5.52
N HIS A 19 1.60 -41.26 -4.74
CA HIS A 19 1.94 -39.84 -4.65
C HIS A 19 3.44 -39.59 -4.60
N ASN A 20 3.91 -38.52 -5.22
CA ASN A 20 5.29 -38.05 -5.10
C ASN A 20 5.48 -37.30 -3.76
N TYR A 21 5.79 -38.05 -2.71
CA TYR A 21 6.01 -37.51 -1.36
C TYR A 21 7.02 -36.36 -1.34
N ASN A 22 8.16 -36.51 -2.04
CA ASN A 22 9.22 -35.51 -2.05
C ASN A 22 8.74 -34.19 -2.67
N LEU A 23 7.95 -34.25 -3.75
CA LEU A 23 7.36 -33.06 -4.37
C LEU A 23 6.33 -32.40 -3.44
N ILE A 24 5.49 -33.18 -2.74
CA ILE A 24 4.51 -32.67 -1.77
C ILE A 24 5.23 -31.88 -0.66
N THR A 25 6.31 -32.44 -0.09
CA THR A 25 7.04 -31.84 1.02
C THR A 25 7.87 -30.61 0.67
N GLN A 26 7.95 -30.24 -0.62
CA GLN A 26 8.50 -28.94 -1.04
C GLN A 26 7.50 -27.79 -0.85
N GLY A 27 6.23 -28.08 -0.52
CA GLY A 27 5.24 -27.08 -0.18
C GLY A 27 5.68 -26.24 1.03
N PHE A 28 5.51 -24.91 0.98
CA PHE A 28 6.05 -24.03 2.02
C PHE A 28 5.42 -24.21 3.41
N HIS A 29 4.30 -24.91 3.52
CA HIS A 29 3.74 -25.31 4.82
C HIS A 29 4.58 -26.39 5.51
N PHE A 30 5.30 -27.22 4.74
CA PHE A 30 6.22 -28.26 5.21
C PHE A 30 7.65 -27.76 5.39
N THR A 31 8.09 -26.76 4.61
CA THR A 31 9.43 -26.16 4.79
C THR A 31 9.42 -25.01 5.79
N GLN A 32 8.32 -24.26 5.87
CA GLN A 32 8.14 -23.08 6.72
C GLN A 32 9.33 -22.10 6.67
N GLY A 33 9.86 -21.86 5.46
CA GLY A 33 11.01 -21.00 5.21
C GLY A 33 12.38 -21.70 5.28
N ALA A 34 12.46 -22.94 5.78
CA ALA A 34 13.73 -23.66 5.83
C ALA A 34 14.32 -23.84 4.42
N GLY A 35 15.61 -23.50 4.28
CA GLY A 35 16.32 -23.49 3.00
C GLY A 35 16.17 -22.20 2.18
N GLU A 36 15.34 -21.26 2.63
CA GLU A 36 15.27 -19.90 2.05
C GLU A 36 16.20 -18.95 2.80
N GLU A 37 16.82 -18.03 2.07
CA GLU A 37 17.61 -16.95 2.65
C GLU A 37 16.70 -15.91 3.34
N PRO A 38 17.11 -15.34 4.48
CA PRO A 38 16.39 -14.21 5.07
C PRO A 38 16.28 -13.05 4.08
N THR A 39 15.20 -12.27 4.17
CA THR A 39 15.01 -11.08 3.33
C THR A 39 16.08 -10.03 3.60
N ALA A 40 16.26 -9.06 2.69
CA ALA A 40 17.20 -7.96 2.89
C ALA A 40 16.97 -7.21 4.21
N ASP A 41 15.70 -6.94 4.56
CA ASP A 41 15.34 -6.30 5.82
C ASP A 41 15.67 -7.19 7.02
N GLN A 42 15.42 -8.50 6.95
CA GLN A 42 15.78 -9.43 8.02
C GLN A 42 17.30 -9.48 8.21
N LYS A 43 18.09 -9.57 7.14
CA LYS A 43 19.56 -9.55 7.21
C LYS A 43 20.09 -8.26 7.82
N ALA A 44 19.48 -7.12 7.50
CA ALA A 44 19.90 -5.82 8.00
C ALA A 44 19.49 -5.59 9.47
N ARG A 45 18.29 -6.02 9.87
CA ARG A 45 17.70 -5.65 11.16
C ARG A 45 17.76 -6.75 12.21
N ILE A 46 17.72 -8.03 11.81
CA ILE A 46 17.41 -9.16 12.69
C ILE A 46 18.57 -10.18 12.68
N PRO A 47 19.59 -10.02 13.55
CA PRO A 47 20.79 -10.85 13.53
C PRO A 47 20.55 -12.35 13.78
N TRP A 48 19.45 -12.71 14.43
CA TRP A 48 19.11 -14.11 14.71
C TRP A 48 18.31 -14.79 13.59
N ALA A 49 17.90 -14.06 12.55
CA ALA A 49 17.12 -14.63 11.46
C ALA A 49 18.04 -15.45 10.52
N SER A 50 17.77 -16.74 10.42
CA SER A 50 18.42 -17.68 9.48
C SER A 50 17.51 -18.10 8.33
N SER A 51 16.22 -17.77 8.38
CA SER A 51 15.26 -17.98 7.29
C SER A 51 14.13 -16.94 7.36
N PRO A 52 13.25 -16.83 6.35
CA PRO A 52 12.10 -15.92 6.41
C PRO A 52 10.92 -16.44 7.25
N GLY A 53 10.93 -17.70 7.68
CA GLY A 53 9.74 -18.38 8.19
C GLY A 53 9.78 -18.80 9.66
N ASN A 54 8.91 -19.74 10.02
CA ASN A 54 8.77 -20.20 11.41
C ASN A 54 10.03 -20.92 11.90
N PHE A 55 10.69 -21.69 11.02
CA PHE A 55 11.94 -22.36 11.33
C PHE A 55 13.12 -21.44 11.00
N GLY A 56 13.47 -20.56 11.94
CA GLY A 56 14.67 -19.71 11.86
C GLY A 56 14.43 -18.23 11.56
N GLY A 57 13.20 -17.79 11.29
CA GLY A 57 12.90 -16.37 11.11
C GLY A 57 12.60 -15.64 12.40
N ASN A 58 12.06 -14.43 12.26
CA ASN A 58 11.72 -13.54 13.36
C ASN A 58 10.34 -13.81 13.99
N TRP A 59 9.77 -15.02 13.81
CA TRP A 59 8.32 -15.24 13.95
C TRP A 59 7.87 -16.30 14.98
N CYS A 60 7.13 -15.84 15.98
CA CYS A 60 5.98 -16.50 16.63
C CYS A 60 5.10 -15.49 17.40
N SER A 61 5.65 -14.34 17.80
CA SER A 61 4.92 -13.21 18.43
C SER A 61 4.98 -11.92 17.59
N PRO A 62 4.08 -10.95 17.85
CA PRO A 62 4.09 -9.56 17.45
C PRO A 62 5.42 -8.87 17.16
N ALA A 63 6.32 -9.09 18.11
CA ALA A 63 7.53 -8.35 18.34
C ALA A 63 8.59 -9.26 19.01
N PRO A 64 9.85 -8.81 19.14
CA PRO A 64 10.95 -9.57 19.72
C PRO A 64 10.80 -9.91 21.21
N LEU A 65 11.90 -10.43 21.77
CA LEU A 65 12.00 -11.20 23.00
C LEU A 65 11.23 -12.52 22.99
N TYR A 66 11.29 -13.22 21.85
CA TYR A 66 10.82 -14.59 21.71
C TYR A 66 12.01 -15.53 21.50
N ARG A 67 11.76 -16.84 21.58
CA ARG A 67 12.80 -17.82 21.30
C ARG A 67 13.27 -17.73 19.85
N TYR A 68 14.58 -17.82 19.61
CA TYR A 68 15.16 -17.89 18.25
C TYR A 68 15.85 -19.23 17.98
N LEU A 69 15.93 -19.62 16.71
CA LEU A 69 16.69 -20.80 16.28
C LEU A 69 18.18 -20.47 16.29
N SER A 70 18.96 -21.23 17.04
CA SER A 70 20.40 -21.09 17.12
C SER A 70 21.07 -21.41 15.79
N PRO A 71 22.19 -20.71 15.47
CA PRO A 71 23.09 -21.08 14.39
C PRO A 71 23.48 -22.57 14.42
N LYS A 72 23.95 -23.09 13.29
CA LYS A 72 24.38 -24.50 13.21
C LYS A 72 25.61 -24.75 14.07
N HIS A 73 26.53 -23.79 14.11
CA HIS A 73 27.73 -23.84 14.93
C HIS A 73 27.66 -22.74 15.99
N ASN A 74 27.92 -23.10 17.24
CA ASN A 74 27.87 -22.19 18.38
C ASN A 74 29.10 -22.42 19.25
N ASP A 75 29.64 -21.37 19.85
CA ASP A 75 30.83 -21.49 20.70
C ASP A 75 30.47 -21.89 22.13
N SER A 76 29.26 -21.55 22.58
CA SER A 76 28.81 -21.82 23.94
C SER A 76 27.29 -21.94 24.07
N PRO A 77 26.81 -22.68 25.08
CA PRO A 77 25.38 -22.78 25.35
C PRO A 77 24.75 -21.45 25.83
N ALA A 78 25.55 -20.47 26.27
CA ALA A 78 25.07 -19.14 26.65
C ALA A 78 24.53 -18.35 25.45
N THR A 79 25.05 -18.63 24.25
CA THR A 79 24.61 -18.03 22.97
C THR A 79 23.53 -18.82 22.25
N MET A 80 23.09 -19.95 22.82
CA MET A 80 22.07 -20.83 22.25
C MET A 80 20.71 -20.64 22.90
N ASP A 81 19.64 -20.72 22.10
CA ASP A 81 18.24 -20.67 22.55
C ASP A 81 17.46 -21.92 22.09
N MET A 82 16.98 -21.97 20.84
CA MET A 82 16.40 -23.20 20.26
C MET A 82 17.38 -23.91 19.35
N THR A 83 17.62 -25.18 19.59
CA THR A 83 18.14 -26.10 18.59
C THR A 83 17.00 -26.56 17.70
N ALA A 84 17.29 -27.20 16.57
CA ALA A 84 16.25 -27.85 15.76
C ALA A 84 15.44 -28.84 16.61
N PHE A 85 16.10 -29.64 17.45
CA PHE A 85 15.41 -30.54 18.36
C PHE A 85 14.51 -29.80 19.35
N THR A 86 15.02 -28.76 20.02
CA THR A 86 14.21 -28.03 21.01
C THR A 86 13.13 -27.16 20.39
N PHE A 87 13.22 -26.83 19.10
CA PHE A 87 12.12 -26.24 18.34
C PHE A 87 10.93 -27.20 18.30
N PHE A 88 11.15 -28.46 17.88
CA PHE A 88 10.08 -29.46 17.75
C PHE A 88 9.60 -30.03 19.10
N THR A 89 10.45 -30.06 20.14
CA THR A 89 10.02 -30.45 21.49
C THR A 89 9.37 -29.31 22.28
N SER A 90 9.42 -28.08 21.76
CA SER A 90 8.69 -26.94 22.34
C SER A 90 7.29 -26.83 21.73
N PRO A 91 6.39 -25.98 22.27
CA PRO A 91 5.10 -25.69 21.63
C PRO A 91 5.21 -25.17 20.19
N CYS A 92 6.39 -24.82 19.67
CA CYS A 92 6.57 -24.45 18.26
C CYS A 92 6.38 -25.66 17.32
N GLY A 93 6.76 -26.86 17.75
CA GLY A 93 6.68 -28.08 16.93
C GLY A 93 5.25 -28.50 16.56
N THR A 94 4.26 -28.18 17.41
CA THR A 94 2.85 -28.51 17.14
C THR A 94 2.28 -27.72 15.96
N CYS A 95 2.82 -26.53 15.70
CA CYS A 95 2.48 -25.70 14.54
C CYS A 95 3.07 -26.23 13.21
N HIS A 96 3.90 -27.27 13.24
CA HIS A 96 4.51 -27.86 12.05
C HIS A 96 3.75 -29.12 11.61
N PRO A 97 3.32 -29.25 10.34
CA PRO A 97 2.61 -30.44 9.84
C PRO A 97 3.51 -31.68 9.66
N GLY A 98 4.80 -31.56 9.96
CA GLY A 98 5.86 -32.53 9.63
C GLY A 98 6.47 -32.24 8.25
N GLY A 99 7.43 -33.04 7.80
CA GLY A 99 8.15 -32.80 6.54
C GLY A 99 9.24 -31.75 6.65
N GLY A 100 10.04 -31.58 5.58
CA GLY A 100 11.04 -30.51 5.48
C GLY A 100 12.00 -30.48 6.67
N SER A 101 12.04 -29.34 7.38
CA SER A 101 12.91 -29.13 8.55
C SER A 101 12.56 -30.03 9.75
N ALA A 102 11.44 -30.74 9.71
CA ALA A 102 11.07 -31.72 10.73
C ALA A 102 11.61 -33.15 10.44
N GLU A 103 12.18 -33.35 9.25
CA GLU A 103 12.81 -34.61 8.83
C GLU A 103 14.33 -34.47 8.62
N TYR A 104 14.77 -33.35 8.05
CA TYR A 104 16.15 -33.16 7.61
C TYR A 104 16.83 -32.00 8.34
N ASP A 105 18.11 -32.19 8.64
CA ASP A 105 18.98 -31.15 9.17
C ASP A 105 19.35 -30.10 8.11
N ARG A 106 20.05 -29.05 8.55
CA ARG A 106 20.47 -27.96 7.66
C ARG A 106 21.52 -28.35 6.62
N ALA A 107 22.04 -29.57 6.65
CA ALA A 107 22.93 -30.15 5.66
C ALA A 107 22.22 -31.18 4.74
N GLY A 108 20.92 -31.41 4.94
CA GLY A 108 20.11 -32.33 4.14
C GLY A 108 20.12 -33.78 4.63
N HIS A 109 20.72 -34.09 5.78
CA HIS A 109 20.68 -35.44 6.35
C HIS A 109 19.43 -35.65 7.19
N ARG A 110 18.84 -36.84 7.14
CA ARG A 110 17.66 -37.17 7.96
C ARG A 110 18.10 -37.36 9.42
N TYR A 111 17.53 -36.60 10.34
CA TYR A 111 18.02 -36.48 11.73
C TYR A 111 18.21 -37.82 12.45
N ASP A 112 17.21 -38.71 12.40
CA ASP A 112 17.18 -39.97 13.13
C ASP A 112 18.10 -41.05 12.54
N LEU A 113 18.46 -40.92 11.26
CA LEU A 113 19.43 -41.79 10.60
C LEU A 113 20.85 -41.27 10.78
N TRP A 114 21.06 -39.96 10.61
CA TRP A 114 22.39 -39.36 10.68
C TRP A 114 23.00 -39.47 12.07
N ILE A 115 22.23 -39.21 13.14
CA ILE A 115 22.74 -39.35 14.51
C ILE A 115 23.13 -40.80 14.87
N ARG A 116 22.59 -41.81 14.16
CA ARG A 116 22.94 -43.22 14.34
C ARG A 116 24.14 -43.64 13.48
N ASP A 117 24.45 -42.87 12.44
CA ASP A 117 25.59 -43.12 11.58
C ASP A 117 26.89 -42.79 12.35
N PRO A 118 27.81 -43.76 12.53
CA PRO A 118 29.10 -43.50 13.16
C PRO A 118 29.90 -42.38 12.48
N ALA A 119 29.71 -42.16 11.17
CA ALA A 119 30.38 -41.10 10.41
C ALA A 119 29.95 -39.68 10.84
N SER A 120 28.80 -39.53 11.50
CA SER A 120 28.33 -38.23 11.97
C SER A 120 29.13 -37.68 13.15
N GLY A 121 29.73 -38.55 13.95
CA GLY A 121 30.38 -38.19 15.21
C GLY A 121 29.41 -37.71 16.32
N PHE A 122 28.11 -37.67 16.06
CA PHE A 122 27.10 -37.25 17.03
C PHE A 122 26.69 -38.40 17.95
N LYS A 123 26.28 -38.04 19.18
CA LYS A 123 25.77 -38.99 20.18
C LYS A 123 24.46 -38.49 20.76
N SER A 124 23.52 -39.40 20.97
CA SER A 124 22.21 -39.06 21.56
C SER A 124 22.36 -38.44 22.94
N GLY A 125 21.68 -37.32 23.18
CA GLY A 125 21.70 -36.58 24.44
C GLY A 125 23.03 -35.87 24.79
N ALA A 126 24.06 -35.99 23.96
CA ALA A 126 25.37 -35.35 24.20
C ALA A 126 25.38 -33.87 23.79
N ASP A 127 26.42 -33.14 24.21
CA ASP A 127 26.60 -31.73 23.82
C ASP A 127 26.84 -31.55 22.32
N ASN A 128 27.37 -32.57 21.63
CA ASN A 128 27.57 -32.59 20.18
C ASN A 128 28.25 -31.32 19.64
N GLY A 129 29.26 -30.82 20.35
CA GLY A 129 30.00 -29.61 19.97
C GLY A 129 29.13 -28.35 19.86
N PHE A 130 28.02 -28.28 20.61
CA PHE A 130 27.05 -27.19 20.54
C PHE A 130 26.42 -27.00 19.15
N ASP A 131 26.33 -28.08 18.37
CA ASP A 131 25.68 -28.07 17.07
C ASP A 131 24.18 -27.75 17.24
N GLY A 132 23.69 -26.72 16.55
CA GLY A 132 22.32 -26.24 16.69
C GLY A 132 21.25 -27.22 16.17
N ASP A 133 21.62 -28.31 15.51
CA ASP A 133 20.73 -29.38 15.05
C ASP A 133 20.74 -30.58 16.01
N TYR A 134 21.89 -30.87 16.63
CA TYR A 134 22.13 -32.10 17.40
C TYR A 134 22.45 -31.89 18.89
N HIS A 135 22.64 -30.67 19.38
CA HIS A 135 22.94 -30.40 20.80
C HIS A 135 21.81 -30.89 21.72
N LYS A 136 22.16 -31.83 22.60
CA LYS A 136 21.24 -32.57 23.50
C LYS A 136 20.07 -33.26 22.79
N ALA A 137 20.18 -33.49 21.48
CA ALA A 137 19.12 -34.10 20.70
C ALA A 137 19.05 -35.61 20.90
N ARG A 138 17.83 -36.17 20.87
CA ARG A 138 17.56 -37.61 20.96
C ARG A 138 16.83 -38.14 19.72
N TRP A 139 17.25 -37.69 18.54
CA TRP A 139 16.58 -37.99 17.26
C TRP A 139 16.48 -39.49 16.96
N ASP A 140 17.44 -40.29 17.40
CA ASP A 140 17.44 -41.74 17.30
C ASP A 140 16.35 -42.42 18.14
N GLU A 141 15.95 -41.83 19.27
CA GLU A 141 14.88 -42.37 20.11
C GLU A 141 13.50 -41.90 19.61
N THR A 142 13.38 -40.60 19.33
CA THR A 142 12.14 -39.93 18.94
C THR A 142 11.69 -40.29 17.52
N GLY A 143 12.66 -40.54 16.63
CA GLY A 143 12.45 -40.47 15.18
C GLY A 143 12.22 -39.04 14.72
N VAL A 144 11.73 -38.90 13.48
CA VAL A 144 11.38 -37.60 12.86
C VAL A 144 9.87 -37.44 12.68
N LEU A 145 9.42 -36.19 12.47
CA LEU A 145 8.05 -35.88 12.09
C LEU A 145 7.93 -35.87 10.55
N GLU A 146 7.59 -37.01 9.96
CA GLU A 146 7.20 -37.07 8.55
C GLU A 146 5.96 -36.20 8.27
N ALA A 147 5.79 -35.75 7.03
CA ALA A 147 4.68 -34.92 6.61
C ALA A 147 3.35 -35.64 6.80
N ASP A 148 2.53 -35.14 7.71
CA ASP A 148 1.25 -35.75 8.04
C ASP A 148 0.16 -35.30 7.07
N CYS A 149 0.02 -36.03 5.97
CA CYS A 149 -1.02 -35.74 4.97
C CYS A 149 -2.44 -35.86 5.55
N LEU A 150 -2.65 -36.76 6.51
CA LEU A 150 -3.97 -37.03 7.08
C LEU A 150 -4.43 -35.88 7.98
N LEU A 151 -3.52 -35.09 8.54
CA LEU A 151 -3.86 -33.87 9.27
C LEU A 151 -4.76 -32.94 8.44
N CYS A 152 -4.53 -32.82 7.13
CA CYS A 152 -5.35 -31.97 6.25
C CYS A 152 -6.48 -32.73 5.56
N HIS A 153 -6.27 -34.02 5.27
CA HIS A 153 -7.13 -34.80 4.38
C HIS A 153 -8.06 -35.79 5.09
N LEU A 154 -7.89 -36.05 6.39
CA LEU A 154 -8.75 -36.97 7.16
C LEU A 154 -9.75 -36.20 8.03
N PRO A 155 -11.05 -36.22 7.71
CA PRO A 155 -12.08 -35.70 8.61
C PRO A 155 -12.04 -36.41 9.96
N GLY A 156 -12.09 -35.64 11.06
CA GLY A 156 -12.04 -36.18 12.41
C GLY A 156 -10.64 -36.50 12.94
N TYR A 157 -9.59 -36.03 12.26
CA TYR A 157 -8.21 -36.10 12.75
C TYR A 157 -8.07 -35.54 14.18
N ALA A 158 -7.40 -36.26 15.06
CA ALA A 158 -7.26 -35.94 16.47
C ALA A 158 -6.01 -35.07 16.72
N TYR A 159 -6.12 -33.76 16.46
CA TYR A 159 -5.04 -32.79 16.66
C TYR A 159 -4.46 -32.83 18.08
N SER A 160 -5.32 -32.83 19.11
CA SER A 160 -4.88 -32.85 20.51
C SER A 160 -4.06 -34.09 20.86
N GLU A 161 -4.37 -35.24 20.26
CA GLU A 161 -3.61 -36.47 20.48
C GLU A 161 -2.25 -36.40 19.76
N ARG A 162 -2.20 -35.87 18.53
CA ARG A 162 -0.93 -35.60 17.83
C ARG A 162 -0.03 -34.67 18.64
N GLU A 163 -0.58 -33.58 19.16
CA GLU A 163 0.14 -32.60 19.99
C GLU A 163 0.69 -33.23 21.26
N LYS A 164 -0.10 -34.08 21.92
CA LYS A 164 0.34 -34.86 23.09
C LYS A 164 1.53 -35.77 22.74
N GLN A 165 1.48 -36.47 21.61
CA GLN A 165 2.59 -37.33 21.18
C GLN A 165 3.86 -36.53 20.88
N ILE A 166 3.74 -35.35 20.24
CA ILE A 166 4.87 -34.42 20.05
C ILE A 166 5.42 -33.97 21.42
N GLY A 167 4.56 -33.62 22.37
CA GLY A 167 4.95 -33.24 23.73
C GLY A 167 5.67 -34.35 24.52
N ASN A 168 5.36 -35.62 24.21
CA ASN A 168 6.03 -36.81 24.75
C ASN A 168 7.31 -37.20 23.98
N TRP A 169 7.67 -36.43 22.96
CA TRP A 169 8.79 -36.66 22.03
C TRP A 169 8.61 -37.92 21.16
N ASN A 170 7.37 -38.38 20.97
CA ASN A 170 7.03 -39.56 20.19
C ASN A 170 6.85 -39.22 18.70
N PHE A 171 7.81 -38.52 18.09
CA PHE A 171 7.68 -37.91 16.77
C PHE A 171 7.24 -38.89 15.67
N ARG A 172 7.91 -40.04 15.53
CA ARG A 172 7.55 -41.02 14.50
C ARG A 172 6.16 -41.65 14.66
N TRP A 173 5.53 -41.53 15.84
CA TRP A 173 4.21 -42.10 16.12
C TRP A 173 3.08 -41.06 16.12
N ALA A 174 3.42 -39.76 16.07
CA ALA A 174 2.43 -38.69 16.21
C ALA A 174 1.31 -38.77 15.17
N ALA A 175 1.65 -39.02 13.90
CA ALA A 175 0.67 -39.19 12.83
C ALA A 175 -0.21 -40.44 13.01
N THR A 176 0.35 -41.52 13.57
CA THR A 176 -0.40 -42.76 13.84
C THR A 176 -1.50 -42.52 14.87
N ALA A 177 -1.15 -41.82 15.96
CA ALA A 177 -2.09 -41.50 17.03
C ALA A 177 -3.12 -40.45 16.59
N GLY A 178 -2.67 -39.39 15.90
CA GLY A 178 -3.55 -38.32 15.43
C GLY A 178 -4.56 -38.80 14.39
N ALA A 179 -4.17 -39.71 13.50
CA ALA A 179 -5.09 -40.34 12.55
C ALA A 179 -6.00 -41.43 13.18
N ARG A 180 -5.83 -41.71 14.49
CA ARG A 180 -6.53 -42.77 15.23
C ARG A 180 -6.36 -44.16 14.60
N LEU A 181 -5.20 -44.42 13.98
CA LEU A 181 -4.90 -45.75 13.43
C LEU A 181 -4.51 -46.72 14.54
N ALA A 182 -3.88 -46.21 15.59
CA ALA A 182 -3.49 -46.95 16.78
C ALA A 182 -3.47 -46.05 18.01
N SER A 183 -3.68 -46.64 19.19
CA SER A 183 -3.35 -45.98 20.46
C SER A 183 -1.85 -46.07 20.71
N VAL A 184 -1.22 -44.95 21.07
CA VAL A 184 0.22 -44.86 21.35
C VAL A 184 0.44 -44.51 22.82
N ALA A 185 0.95 -45.49 23.59
CA ALA A 185 1.29 -45.34 25.00
C ALA A 185 2.80 -45.23 25.19
N GLY A 186 3.23 -44.59 26.28
CA GLY A 186 4.64 -44.33 26.58
C GLY A 186 5.09 -42.90 26.27
N SER A 187 6.35 -42.60 26.55
CA SER A 187 6.92 -41.25 26.42
C SER A 187 8.44 -41.33 26.35
N ILE A 188 9.02 -40.99 25.18
CA ILE A 188 10.48 -40.90 25.02
C ILE A 188 11.05 -39.81 25.94
N LYS A 189 10.31 -38.71 26.11
CA LYS A 189 10.66 -37.63 27.04
C LYS A 189 10.91 -38.16 28.45
N ASP A 190 10.03 -39.04 28.95
CA ASP A 190 10.08 -39.58 30.31
C ASP A 190 10.79 -40.94 30.41
N GLY A 191 11.46 -41.40 29.35
CA GLY A 191 12.16 -42.69 29.32
C GLY A 191 11.23 -43.92 29.37
N LYS A 192 9.95 -43.76 29.05
CA LYS A 192 8.94 -44.84 29.06
C LYS A 192 8.86 -45.49 27.67
N PRO A 193 8.95 -46.83 27.56
CA PRO A 193 8.92 -47.53 26.28
C PRO A 193 7.60 -47.29 25.54
N ILE A 194 7.67 -47.20 24.21
CA ILE A 194 6.49 -46.95 23.37
C ILE A 194 5.81 -48.25 23.01
N THR A 195 4.49 -48.31 23.24
CA THR A 195 3.62 -49.41 22.82
C THR A 195 2.57 -48.89 21.85
N VAL A 196 2.41 -49.60 20.73
CA VAL A 196 1.45 -49.26 19.67
C VAL A 196 0.41 -50.36 19.57
N THR A 197 -0.86 -50.01 19.71
CA THR A 197 -1.98 -50.97 19.59
C THR A 197 -2.92 -50.50 18.49
N TYR A 198 -2.89 -51.18 17.34
CA TYR A 198 -3.71 -50.83 16.18
C TYR A 198 -5.20 -51.13 16.39
N GLU A 199 -6.05 -50.21 15.93
CA GLU A 199 -7.50 -50.43 15.85
C GLU A 199 -7.83 -51.35 14.67
N LYS A 200 -7.80 -52.68 14.90
CA LYS A 200 -8.02 -53.69 13.84
C LYS A 200 -9.32 -53.48 13.05
N ALA A 201 -10.36 -52.92 13.67
CA ALA A 201 -11.63 -52.62 13.02
C ALA A 201 -11.53 -51.58 11.88
N ARG A 202 -10.42 -50.84 11.78
CA ARG A 202 -10.16 -49.90 10.69
C ARG A 202 -9.54 -50.55 9.46
N PHE A 203 -9.02 -51.77 9.59
CA PHE A 203 -8.31 -52.46 8.53
C PHE A 203 -9.20 -53.54 7.93
N ASN A 204 -9.05 -53.76 6.63
CA ASN A 204 -9.66 -54.86 5.93
C ASN A 204 -9.05 -56.19 6.43
N SER A 205 -9.72 -57.31 6.16
CA SER A 205 -9.26 -58.64 6.58
C SER A 205 -7.90 -59.03 6.00
N ASP A 206 -7.51 -58.45 4.85
CA ASP A 206 -6.21 -58.61 4.21
C ASP A 206 -5.12 -57.69 4.80
N GLY A 207 -5.47 -56.84 5.78
CA GLY A 207 -4.58 -55.88 6.41
C GLY A 207 -4.41 -54.55 5.67
N THR A 208 -5.15 -54.33 4.58
CA THR A 208 -5.18 -53.03 3.89
C THR A 208 -6.03 -52.01 4.63
N PHE A 209 -5.85 -50.72 4.33
CA PHE A 209 -6.58 -49.62 4.95
C PHE A 209 -6.98 -48.59 3.89
N GLU A 210 -8.26 -48.24 3.86
CA GLU A 210 -8.81 -47.17 3.03
C GLU A 210 -9.33 -46.05 3.93
N PRO A 211 -8.52 -45.02 4.23
CA PRO A 211 -8.98 -43.90 5.03
C PRO A 211 -10.09 -43.13 4.28
N PRO A 212 -11.13 -42.64 4.98
CA PRO A 212 -12.17 -41.80 4.38
C PRO A 212 -11.65 -40.37 4.13
N MET A 213 -10.68 -40.23 3.24
CA MET A 213 -10.01 -38.97 2.96
C MET A 213 -10.83 -38.07 2.05
N VAL A 214 -10.65 -36.76 2.22
CA VAL A 214 -11.19 -35.74 1.33
C VAL A 214 -10.09 -35.20 0.43
N ARG A 215 -10.39 -35.03 -0.87
CA ARG A 215 -9.45 -34.41 -1.82
C ARG A 215 -9.15 -32.95 -1.47
N SER A 216 -10.17 -32.20 -1.09
CA SER A 216 -10.05 -30.79 -0.68
C SER A 216 -10.21 -30.69 0.83
N PRO A 217 -9.22 -30.14 1.54
CA PRO A 217 -9.31 -29.92 2.99
C PRO A 217 -10.56 -29.11 3.37
N ARG A 218 -11.14 -29.44 4.51
CA ARG A 218 -12.24 -28.68 5.10
C ARG A 218 -11.69 -27.46 5.87
N ASN A 219 -12.53 -26.46 6.10
CA ASN A 219 -12.11 -25.24 6.81
C ASN A 219 -11.57 -25.56 8.21
N GLU A 220 -12.15 -26.53 8.91
CA GLU A 220 -11.74 -26.91 10.25
C GLU A 220 -10.28 -27.38 10.30
N ALA A 221 -9.81 -28.07 9.25
CA ALA A 221 -8.43 -28.53 9.18
C ALA A 221 -7.44 -27.37 9.09
N CYS A 222 -7.79 -26.31 8.35
CA CYS A 222 -7.00 -25.07 8.30
C CYS A 222 -7.08 -24.32 9.64
N LEU A 223 -8.28 -24.22 10.21
CA LEU A 223 -8.56 -23.43 11.40
C LEU A 223 -7.94 -24.02 12.67
N SER A 224 -7.68 -25.34 12.73
CA SER A 224 -6.92 -25.96 13.82
C SER A 224 -5.57 -25.28 14.08
N CYS A 225 -4.90 -24.78 13.04
CA CYS A 225 -3.62 -24.08 13.17
C CYS A 225 -3.74 -22.56 12.95
N HIS A 226 -4.69 -22.09 12.14
CA HIS A 226 -4.78 -20.68 11.77
C HIS A 226 -5.70 -19.83 12.66
N ALA A 227 -6.68 -20.43 13.34
CA ALA A 227 -7.69 -19.69 14.10
C ALA A 227 -7.09 -18.90 15.27
N GLN A 228 -6.49 -19.61 16.24
CA GLN A 228 -5.91 -18.98 17.42
C GLN A 228 -4.76 -18.02 17.06
N PRO A 229 -3.77 -18.36 16.20
CA PRO A 229 -2.75 -17.39 15.77
C PRO A 229 -3.32 -16.21 14.98
N GLY A 230 -4.36 -16.43 14.18
CA GLY A 230 -5.06 -15.39 13.44
C GLY A 230 -5.63 -14.34 14.38
N TRP A 231 -6.35 -14.76 15.42
CA TRP A 231 -6.82 -13.85 16.46
C TRP A 231 -5.67 -13.25 17.27
N LYS A 232 -4.79 -14.10 17.82
CA LYS A 232 -3.69 -13.69 18.69
C LYS A 232 -2.79 -12.62 18.07
N LYS A 233 -2.42 -12.78 16.78
CA LYS A 233 -1.40 -11.96 16.11
C LYS A 233 -1.99 -10.86 15.23
N ARG A 234 -3.09 -11.18 14.54
CA ARG A 234 -3.68 -10.33 13.48
C ARG A 234 -5.04 -9.77 13.88
N GLY A 235 -5.61 -10.18 15.02
CA GLY A 235 -7.02 -9.93 15.33
C GLY A 235 -7.99 -10.55 14.32
N ALA A 236 -7.56 -11.47 13.45
CA ALA A 236 -8.36 -12.09 12.38
C ALA A 236 -9.49 -12.97 12.92
N ASN A 237 -10.68 -12.89 12.33
CA ASN A 237 -11.77 -13.80 12.60
C ASN A 237 -12.24 -14.48 11.30
N TYR A 238 -12.40 -15.80 11.36
CA TYR A 238 -12.74 -16.65 10.22
C TYR A 238 -14.13 -17.21 10.44
N ARG A 239 -15.11 -16.30 10.57
CA ARG A 239 -16.51 -16.65 10.88
C ARG A 239 -17.47 -15.99 9.91
N ALA A 240 -18.53 -16.72 9.55
CA ALA A 240 -19.66 -16.22 8.76
C ALA A 240 -20.34 -14.98 9.38
N ARG A 241 -20.23 -14.78 10.70
CA ARG A 241 -20.74 -13.59 11.38
C ARG A 241 -20.04 -12.30 10.90
N THR A 242 -18.74 -12.34 10.65
CA THR A 242 -17.93 -11.15 10.36
C THR A 242 -17.39 -11.12 8.94
N ASP A 243 -17.49 -12.22 8.20
CA ASP A 243 -17.05 -12.30 6.80
C ASP A 243 -18.19 -12.73 5.88
N VAL A 244 -18.49 -11.90 4.88
CA VAL A 244 -19.56 -12.13 3.91
C VAL A 244 -19.30 -13.36 3.02
N HIS A 245 -18.04 -13.70 2.75
CA HIS A 245 -17.68 -14.83 1.89
C HIS A 245 -17.92 -16.15 2.62
N LEU A 246 -17.49 -16.25 3.88
CA LEU A 246 -17.77 -17.42 4.71
C LEU A 246 -19.27 -17.58 4.93
N ARG A 247 -20.02 -16.47 5.07
CA ARG A 247 -21.49 -16.51 5.14
C ARG A 247 -22.14 -17.01 3.86
N ALA A 248 -21.56 -16.70 2.71
CA ALA A 248 -21.99 -17.20 1.41
C ALA A 248 -21.56 -18.65 1.14
N GLY A 249 -20.84 -19.30 2.06
CA GLY A 249 -20.44 -20.70 1.95
C GLY A 249 -19.09 -20.94 1.27
N LEU A 250 -18.29 -19.90 1.02
CA LEU A 250 -16.93 -20.07 0.50
C LEU A 250 -16.04 -20.75 1.55
N ARG A 251 -15.18 -21.66 1.08
CA ARG A 251 -14.18 -22.35 1.89
C ARG A 251 -12.82 -21.69 1.71
N CYS A 252 -11.93 -21.89 2.68
CA CYS A 252 -10.56 -21.37 2.64
C CYS A 252 -9.86 -21.73 1.32
N VAL A 253 -9.99 -22.98 0.89
CA VAL A 253 -9.37 -23.51 -0.34
C VAL A 253 -9.99 -23.00 -1.64
N ASP A 254 -11.16 -22.37 -1.60
CA ASP A 254 -11.77 -21.76 -2.79
C ASP A 254 -11.02 -20.47 -3.17
N CYS A 255 -10.50 -19.74 -2.18
CA CYS A 255 -9.61 -18.58 -2.37
C CYS A 255 -8.13 -18.96 -2.38
N HIS A 256 -7.75 -19.97 -1.59
CA HIS A 256 -6.38 -20.49 -1.44
C HIS A 256 -6.22 -21.89 -2.08
N PRO A 257 -6.37 -22.03 -3.41
CA PRO A 257 -6.27 -23.33 -4.06
C PRO A 257 -4.83 -23.86 -4.02
N ALA A 258 -4.67 -25.17 -4.17
CA ALA A 258 -3.37 -25.82 -4.31
C ALA A 258 -3.44 -26.91 -5.37
N GLY A 259 -2.27 -27.34 -5.86
CA GLY A 259 -2.13 -28.45 -6.78
C GLY A 259 -3.01 -28.31 -8.02
N SER A 260 -3.74 -29.38 -8.38
CA SER A 260 -4.56 -29.40 -9.59
C SER A 260 -5.77 -28.46 -9.55
N SER A 261 -6.12 -27.91 -8.38
CA SER A 261 -7.21 -26.93 -8.25
C SER A 261 -6.74 -25.50 -8.51
N ALA A 262 -5.42 -25.25 -8.52
CA ALA A 262 -4.88 -23.92 -8.75
C ALA A 262 -4.90 -23.54 -10.23
N ALA A 263 -5.19 -22.27 -10.50
CA ALA A 263 -5.13 -21.69 -11.85
C ALA A 263 -3.75 -21.08 -12.17
N ASP A 264 -3.04 -20.60 -11.15
CA ASP A 264 -1.74 -19.96 -11.31
C ASP A 264 -0.66 -21.00 -11.67
N PRO A 265 0.09 -20.80 -12.76
CA PRO A 265 1.07 -21.78 -13.25
C PRO A 265 2.22 -22.05 -12.27
N ARG A 266 2.53 -21.14 -11.34
CA ARG A 266 3.59 -21.32 -10.34
C ARG A 266 3.28 -22.42 -9.32
N ILE A 267 2.00 -22.71 -9.11
CA ILE A 267 1.52 -23.65 -8.08
C ILE A 267 0.59 -24.73 -8.64
N LYS A 268 0.26 -24.67 -9.93
CA LYS A 268 -0.58 -25.65 -10.62
C LYS A 268 0.23 -26.90 -10.92
N GLY A 269 -0.28 -28.05 -10.49
CA GLY A 269 0.29 -29.34 -10.83
C GLY A 269 -0.32 -30.46 -10.00
N ARG A 270 -0.28 -31.69 -10.51
CA ARG A 270 -0.62 -32.86 -9.67
C ARG A 270 0.40 -32.91 -8.53
N GLU A 271 -0.10 -32.96 -7.29
CA GLU A 271 0.71 -33.08 -6.05
C GLU A 271 1.64 -31.89 -5.71
N VAL A 272 1.64 -30.82 -6.50
CA VAL A 272 2.29 -29.55 -6.11
C VAL A 272 1.54 -28.93 -4.93
N HIS A 273 2.13 -28.98 -3.73
CA HIS A 273 1.49 -28.53 -2.48
C HIS A 273 1.84 -27.10 -2.07
N GLN A 274 2.09 -26.24 -3.06
CA GLN A 274 2.16 -24.81 -2.82
C GLN A 274 0.73 -24.26 -2.70
N ILE A 275 0.28 -24.04 -1.46
CA ILE A 275 -1.04 -23.46 -1.19
C ILE A 275 -1.01 -21.99 -1.59
N ALA A 276 -1.91 -21.57 -2.46
CA ALA A 276 -1.93 -20.19 -2.94
C ALA A 276 -1.94 -19.19 -1.77
N LYS A 277 -1.09 -18.17 -1.84
CA LYS A 277 -0.98 -17.13 -0.80
C LYS A 277 -1.25 -15.74 -1.36
N GLY A 278 -1.66 -14.85 -0.47
CA GLY A 278 -1.68 -13.42 -0.74
C GLY A 278 -0.34 -12.78 -0.37
N ASP A 279 -0.14 -11.57 -0.86
CA ASP A 279 0.94 -10.68 -0.44
C ASP A 279 0.65 -10.10 0.96
N ASP A 280 1.57 -10.20 1.93
CA ASP A 280 1.45 -9.62 3.29
C ASP A 280 2.84 -9.16 3.76
N PRO A 281 3.03 -7.92 4.25
CA PRO A 281 4.34 -7.44 4.72
C PRO A 281 4.88 -8.25 5.90
N GLY A 282 4.01 -8.92 6.65
CA GLY A 282 4.37 -9.84 7.73
C GLY A 282 4.44 -11.32 7.31
N GLY A 283 4.36 -11.65 6.03
CA GLY A 283 4.32 -13.03 5.53
C GLY A 283 5.40 -13.29 4.50
N LEU A 284 6.64 -13.48 4.97
CA LEU A 284 7.86 -13.43 4.12
C LEU A 284 8.28 -14.75 3.47
N VAL A 285 7.64 -15.86 3.84
CA VAL A 285 7.94 -17.19 3.26
C VAL A 285 7.43 -17.24 1.82
N ARG A 286 8.29 -17.65 0.88
CA ARG A 286 7.95 -17.80 -0.54
C ARG A 286 7.26 -16.58 -1.15
N ASN A 287 7.89 -15.42 -1.04
CA ASN A 287 7.39 -14.18 -1.66
C ASN A 287 7.27 -14.28 -3.20
N ASP A 288 7.99 -15.21 -3.84
CA ASP A 288 7.81 -15.56 -5.25
C ASP A 288 6.41 -16.10 -5.57
N LEU A 289 5.67 -16.58 -4.55
CA LEU A 289 4.30 -17.06 -4.63
C LEU A 289 3.26 -16.02 -4.19
N ASP A 290 3.66 -14.78 -3.92
CA ASP A 290 2.71 -13.71 -3.62
C ASP A 290 1.69 -13.55 -4.77
N ASP A 291 0.47 -13.23 -4.36
CA ASP A 291 -0.70 -13.02 -5.24
C ASP A 291 -1.05 -14.24 -6.13
N THR A 292 -0.70 -15.45 -5.71
CA THR A 292 -1.16 -16.71 -6.35
C THR A 292 -2.60 -17.06 -5.98
N MET A 293 -3.10 -16.52 -4.87
CA MET A 293 -4.49 -16.72 -4.43
C MET A 293 -5.49 -15.97 -5.30
N LEU A 294 -6.77 -16.37 -5.27
CA LEU A 294 -7.82 -15.58 -5.92
C LEU A 294 -7.98 -14.23 -5.21
N ARG A 295 -7.96 -13.16 -5.99
CA ARG A 295 -8.18 -11.79 -5.53
C ARG A 295 -9.64 -11.41 -5.74
N CYS A 296 -10.06 -10.30 -5.11
CA CYS A 296 -11.43 -9.81 -5.18
C CYS A 296 -11.93 -9.69 -6.64
N LEU A 297 -11.14 -9.08 -7.53
CA LEU A 297 -11.54 -8.85 -8.93
C LEU A 297 -11.65 -10.14 -9.75
N ASP A 298 -10.89 -11.18 -9.42
CA ASP A 298 -10.93 -12.45 -10.15
C ASP A 298 -12.34 -13.11 -10.06
N CYS A 299 -13.07 -12.80 -8.97
CA CYS A 299 -14.47 -13.21 -8.79
C CYS A 299 -15.48 -12.09 -9.10
N HIS A 300 -15.24 -10.88 -8.62
CA HIS A 300 -16.20 -9.77 -8.73
C HIS A 300 -16.27 -9.14 -10.13
N ASP A 301 -15.33 -9.38 -11.05
CA ASP A 301 -15.46 -8.94 -12.44
C ASP A 301 -16.25 -9.94 -13.29
N THR A 302 -16.10 -11.23 -12.99
CA THR A 302 -16.66 -12.32 -13.80
C THR A 302 -18.03 -12.80 -13.30
N GLY A 303 -18.26 -12.71 -11.99
CA GLY A 303 -19.35 -13.38 -11.29
C GLY A 303 -19.03 -14.82 -10.89
N ARG A 304 -17.75 -15.22 -10.92
CA ARG A 304 -17.28 -16.55 -10.52
C ARG A 304 -17.73 -16.87 -9.09
N LEU A 305 -18.11 -18.14 -8.87
CA LEU A 305 -18.64 -18.64 -7.59
C LEU A 305 -19.90 -17.89 -7.10
N GLY A 306 -20.66 -17.28 -8.02
CA GLY A 306 -21.85 -16.51 -7.67
C GLY A 306 -21.56 -15.12 -7.07
N ALA A 307 -20.32 -14.63 -7.20
CA ALA A 307 -19.95 -13.32 -6.68
C ALA A 307 -20.75 -12.18 -7.34
N PRO A 308 -21.24 -11.18 -6.58
CA PRO A 308 -21.90 -10.03 -7.17
C PRO A 308 -20.92 -9.22 -8.00
N ARG A 309 -21.31 -8.78 -9.19
CA ARG A 309 -20.42 -8.00 -10.07
C ARG A 309 -20.16 -6.59 -9.50
N ALA A 310 -18.90 -6.21 -9.38
CA ALA A 310 -18.48 -4.91 -8.87
C ALA A 310 -18.86 -3.78 -9.84
N ARG A 311 -19.89 -2.99 -9.49
CA ARG A 311 -20.34 -1.85 -10.32
C ARG A 311 -19.81 -0.51 -9.84
N HIS A 312 -19.63 -0.34 -8.52
CA HIS A 312 -19.17 0.91 -7.86
C HIS A 312 -19.80 2.20 -8.44
N LYS A 313 -21.13 2.21 -8.65
CA LYS A 313 -21.83 3.37 -9.24
C LYS A 313 -21.54 4.63 -8.43
N GLY A 314 -21.13 5.71 -9.10
CA GLY A 314 -20.81 6.99 -8.47
C GLY A 314 -19.43 7.07 -7.79
N LEU A 315 -18.63 5.99 -7.78
CA LEU A 315 -17.25 6.03 -7.29
C LEU A 315 -16.28 6.31 -8.45
N PRO A 316 -15.50 7.41 -8.42
CA PRO A 316 -14.52 7.67 -9.46
C PRO A 316 -13.45 6.56 -9.54
N PRO A 317 -13.12 6.05 -10.75
CA PRO A 317 -12.17 4.93 -10.92
C PRO A 317 -10.79 5.14 -10.27
N LEU A 318 -10.33 6.39 -10.16
CA LEU A 318 -9.08 6.76 -9.49
C LEU A 318 -8.96 6.19 -8.06
N HIS A 319 -10.08 6.01 -7.35
CA HIS A 319 -10.06 5.40 -6.03
C HIS A 319 -9.52 3.97 -6.09
N LEU A 320 -9.92 3.17 -7.08
CA LEU A 320 -9.52 1.77 -7.21
C LEU A 320 -8.04 1.62 -7.63
N ASP A 321 -7.45 2.67 -8.20
CA ASP A 321 -6.02 2.73 -8.50
C ASP A 321 -5.17 2.86 -7.23
N ARG A 322 -5.72 3.51 -6.19
CA ARG A 322 -4.98 3.89 -4.96
C ARG A 322 -5.48 3.24 -3.69
N ILE A 323 -6.70 2.71 -3.66
CA ILE A 323 -7.35 2.15 -2.48
C ILE A 323 -7.64 0.68 -2.77
N SER A 324 -7.21 -0.20 -1.88
CA SER A 324 -7.52 -1.62 -1.97
C SER A 324 -9.01 -1.87 -1.72
N CYS A 325 -9.58 -2.94 -2.30
CA CYS A 325 -10.97 -3.33 -2.00
C CYS A 325 -11.16 -3.52 -0.48
N GLN A 326 -10.17 -4.11 0.19
CA GLN A 326 -10.14 -4.33 1.62
C GLN A 326 -10.27 -3.03 2.42
N ALA A 327 -9.64 -1.92 1.99
CA ALA A 327 -9.72 -0.66 2.71
C ALA A 327 -11.15 -0.09 2.76
N CYS A 328 -11.94 -0.31 1.71
CA CYS A 328 -13.35 0.08 1.70
C CYS A 328 -14.26 -0.96 2.37
N HIS A 329 -13.95 -2.24 2.20
CA HIS A 329 -14.79 -3.36 2.67
C HIS A 329 -14.40 -3.91 4.05
N ILE A 330 -13.45 -3.29 4.74
CA ILE A 330 -13.13 -3.55 6.15
C ILE A 330 -13.10 -2.19 6.89
N PRO A 331 -14.24 -1.48 6.95
CA PRO A 331 -14.31 -0.15 7.59
C PRO A 331 -14.05 -0.20 9.09
N GLU A 332 -14.34 -1.33 9.71
CA GLU A 332 -14.25 -1.61 11.14
C GLU A 332 -14.02 -3.10 11.32
N ARG A 333 -13.50 -3.50 12.48
CA ARG A 333 -13.34 -4.90 12.90
C ARG A 333 -13.86 -5.05 14.31
N VAL A 334 -14.40 -6.22 14.64
CA VAL A 334 -15.09 -6.49 15.92
C VAL A 334 -14.38 -7.53 16.78
N VAL A 335 -13.06 -7.51 16.77
CA VAL A 335 -12.21 -8.45 17.51
C VAL A 335 -11.20 -7.63 18.26
N MET A 336 -11.01 -7.93 19.56
CA MET A 336 -9.98 -7.31 20.39
C MET A 336 -8.61 -7.33 19.70
N PRO A 337 -8.09 -6.18 19.24
CA PRO A 337 -6.82 -6.14 18.55
C PRO A 337 -5.70 -5.80 19.53
N ILE A 338 -4.53 -6.37 19.26
CA ILE A 338 -3.29 -5.94 19.90
C ILE A 338 -2.60 -4.96 18.98
N GLN A 339 -2.37 -3.74 19.47
CA GLN A 339 -1.59 -2.71 18.77
C GLN A 339 -0.21 -2.51 19.38
N PHE A 340 -0.03 -2.77 20.67
CA PHE A 340 1.27 -2.68 21.33
C PHE A 340 1.57 -3.97 22.09
N GLN A 341 2.76 -4.52 21.85
CA GLN A 341 3.34 -5.63 22.60
C GLN A 341 4.61 -5.13 23.30
N ALA A 342 4.56 -5.02 24.63
CA ALA A 342 5.74 -4.79 25.46
C ALA A 342 6.28 -6.13 25.98
N SER A 343 7.60 -6.27 26.01
CA SER A 343 8.29 -7.48 26.49
C SER A 343 9.51 -7.19 27.35
N ASP A 344 9.54 -6.01 27.93
CA ASP A 344 10.54 -5.51 28.86
C ASP A 344 10.20 -5.80 30.32
N VAL A 345 8.92 -5.97 30.64
CA VAL A 345 8.40 -6.10 32.01
C VAL A 345 7.81 -7.47 32.30
N PHE A 346 7.70 -7.79 33.59
CA PHE A 346 6.95 -8.95 34.04
C PHE A 346 5.46 -8.64 34.17
N ASN A 347 4.63 -9.41 33.47
CA ASN A 347 3.18 -9.36 33.53
C ASN A 347 2.64 -10.23 34.69
N PRO A 348 2.13 -9.62 35.78
CA PRO A 348 1.65 -10.36 36.95
C PRO A 348 0.25 -10.95 36.76
N ALA A 349 -0.39 -10.73 35.61
CA ALA A 349 -1.80 -11.03 35.43
C ALA A 349 -2.16 -12.49 35.79
N PRO A 350 -3.34 -12.70 36.37
CA PRO A 350 -3.81 -14.03 36.70
C PRO A 350 -4.10 -14.82 35.42
N LYS A 351 -4.15 -16.14 35.54
CA LYS A 351 -4.60 -17.06 34.48
C LYS A 351 -3.76 -17.05 33.20
N ILE A 352 -2.49 -16.66 33.30
CA ILE A 352 -1.45 -16.98 32.33
C ILE A 352 -0.74 -18.26 32.81
N LEU A 353 -1.04 -19.39 32.18
CA LEU A 353 -0.60 -20.74 32.57
C LEU A 353 0.86 -21.00 32.21
N SER A 354 1.31 -20.51 31.06
CA SER A 354 2.71 -20.65 30.64
C SER A 354 3.56 -19.59 31.33
N SER A 355 4.49 -20.03 32.17
CA SER A 355 5.43 -19.16 32.90
C SER A 355 6.14 -18.16 31.98
N SER A 356 6.71 -18.63 30.87
CA SER A 356 7.36 -17.76 29.88
C SER A 356 6.45 -16.70 29.25
N LYS A 357 5.12 -16.92 29.20
CA LYS A 357 4.18 -15.95 28.62
C LYS A 357 3.99 -14.70 29.46
N ARG A 358 4.54 -14.69 30.68
CA ARG A 358 4.50 -13.54 31.60
C ARG A 358 5.51 -12.46 31.26
N LEU A 359 6.28 -12.59 30.18
CA LEU A 359 7.11 -11.50 29.66
C LEU A 359 6.42 -10.67 28.58
N TRP A 360 5.12 -10.79 28.39
CA TRP A 360 4.41 -9.98 27.40
C TRP A 360 3.22 -9.26 28.01
N THR A 361 3.22 -7.96 27.81
CA THR A 361 2.13 -7.06 28.14
C THR A 361 1.56 -6.51 26.83
N PHE A 362 0.24 -6.42 26.77
CA PHE A 362 -0.46 -6.06 25.54
C PHE A 362 -1.40 -4.90 25.76
N TYR A 363 -1.40 -3.96 24.82
CA TYR A 363 -2.34 -2.85 24.78
C TYR A 363 -3.00 -2.78 23.42
N GLY A 364 -4.24 -2.33 23.41
CA GLY A 364 -5.00 -2.12 22.19
C GLY A 364 -4.99 -0.68 21.71
N PRO A 365 -5.86 -0.33 20.75
CA PRO A 365 -5.85 0.95 20.06
C PRO A 365 -6.12 2.14 20.98
N ASP A 366 -6.92 1.91 22.01
CA ASP A 366 -7.30 2.88 23.04
C ASP A 366 -6.26 3.06 24.14
N GLY A 367 -5.09 2.40 24.03
CA GLY A 367 -4.02 2.47 25.02
C GLY A 367 -4.30 1.69 26.29
N LYS A 368 -5.38 0.91 26.36
CA LYS A 368 -5.69 0.13 27.57
C LYS A 368 -4.98 -1.20 27.61
N TRP A 369 -4.52 -1.60 28.78
CA TRP A 369 -3.97 -2.93 29.00
C TRP A 369 -5.01 -4.04 28.78
N ARG A 370 -4.56 -5.17 28.24
CA ARG A 370 -5.36 -6.38 27.99
C ARG A 370 -4.60 -7.61 28.47
N ASN A 371 -5.24 -8.43 29.31
CA ASN A 371 -4.74 -9.77 29.68
C ASN A 371 -4.90 -10.78 28.52
N HIS A 372 -4.30 -10.47 27.36
CA HIS A 372 -4.51 -11.18 26.10
C HIS A 372 -4.21 -12.67 26.18
N TYR A 373 -3.09 -13.04 26.81
CA TYR A 373 -2.76 -14.46 27.01
C TYR A 373 -3.71 -15.16 27.97
N GLY A 374 -4.20 -14.49 29.02
CA GLY A 374 -5.24 -15.03 29.87
C GLY A 374 -6.57 -15.22 29.13
N TYR A 375 -6.98 -14.26 28.28
CA TYR A 375 -8.19 -14.39 27.47
C TYR A 375 -8.11 -15.56 26.49
N LEU A 376 -6.95 -15.74 25.84
CA LEU A 376 -6.72 -16.88 24.93
C LEU A 376 -6.88 -18.23 25.63
N GLU A 377 -6.47 -18.33 26.90
CA GLU A 377 -6.54 -19.55 27.70
C GLU A 377 -7.95 -19.76 28.29
N MET A 378 -8.62 -18.70 28.73
CA MET A 378 -9.95 -18.79 29.34
C MET A 378 -11.10 -18.94 28.34
N MET A 379 -11.04 -18.22 27.21
CA MET A 379 -12.18 -18.05 26.31
C MET A 379 -12.03 -18.82 25.00
N GLY A 380 -10.81 -19.23 24.63
CA GLY A 380 -10.56 -19.92 23.36
C GLY A 380 -10.93 -19.07 22.15
N TYR A 381 -10.84 -19.67 20.95
CA TYR A 381 -11.07 -18.94 19.71
C TYR A 381 -12.54 -18.51 19.52
N ASP A 382 -13.49 -19.26 20.07
CA ASP A 382 -14.91 -19.10 19.77
C ASP A 382 -15.57 -18.07 20.67
N ASP A 383 -15.18 -18.00 21.95
CA ASP A 383 -15.73 -17.08 22.93
C ASP A 383 -14.84 -15.84 23.13
N LYS A 384 -13.96 -15.54 22.16
CA LYS A 384 -13.07 -14.39 22.21
C LYS A 384 -13.82 -13.06 22.39
N PRO A 385 -13.25 -12.09 23.15
CA PRO A 385 -13.86 -10.78 23.35
C PRO A 385 -14.15 -10.04 22.05
N THR A 386 -15.32 -9.43 21.98
CA THR A 386 -15.74 -8.56 20.87
C THR A 386 -15.41 -7.12 21.22
N GLU A 387 -14.57 -6.48 20.42
CA GLU A 387 -14.22 -5.07 20.60
C GLU A 387 -14.16 -4.38 19.23
N PRO A 388 -15.05 -3.42 18.95
CA PRO A 388 -15.06 -2.70 17.69
C PRO A 388 -13.90 -1.70 17.62
N PHE A 389 -13.17 -1.72 16.51
CA PHE A 389 -12.13 -0.73 16.23
C PHE A 389 -11.96 -0.49 14.73
N ARG A 390 -11.44 0.69 14.38
CA ARG A 390 -11.09 1.02 13.00
C ARG A 390 -9.64 0.66 12.72
N PRO A 391 -9.36 -0.12 11.67
CA PRO A 391 -7.99 -0.34 11.20
C PRO A 391 -7.25 0.95 10.88
N ALA A 392 -5.95 0.98 11.15
CA ALA A 392 -5.07 1.96 10.53
C ALA A 392 -5.01 1.69 9.03
N LEU A 393 -4.87 2.74 8.23
CA LEU A 393 -4.63 2.66 6.79
C LEU A 393 -3.16 2.96 6.51
N ALA A 394 -2.51 2.17 5.66
CA ALA A 394 -1.13 2.39 5.27
C ALA A 394 -0.94 2.22 3.76
N LEU A 395 -0.01 3.01 3.20
CA LEU A 395 0.42 2.85 1.82
C LEU A 395 1.38 1.65 1.73
N TYR A 396 1.03 0.65 0.93
CA TYR A 396 1.85 -0.52 0.67
C TYR A 396 1.83 -0.85 -0.82
N LYS A 397 3.01 -0.92 -1.45
CA LYS A 397 3.19 -1.13 -2.90
C LYS A 397 2.25 -0.25 -3.77
N GLY A 398 2.10 1.02 -3.39
CA GLY A 398 1.34 2.02 -4.14
C GLY A 398 -0.18 2.07 -3.90
N LYS A 399 -0.73 1.18 -3.05
CA LYS A 399 -2.15 1.19 -2.64
C LYS A 399 -2.33 1.31 -1.13
N ILE A 400 -3.45 1.87 -0.72
CA ILE A 400 -3.88 2.01 0.67
C ILE A 400 -4.56 0.71 1.11
N TYR A 401 -4.02 0.10 2.16
CA TYR A 401 -4.56 -1.10 2.79
C TYR A 401 -4.91 -0.86 4.26
N PRO A 402 -5.96 -1.53 4.77
CA PRO A 402 -6.20 -1.61 6.20
C PRO A 402 -5.17 -2.57 6.81
N VAL A 403 -4.51 -2.14 7.87
CA VAL A 403 -3.39 -2.86 8.49
C VAL A 403 -3.50 -2.88 10.02
N ASN A 404 -2.96 -3.95 10.62
CA ASN A 404 -2.42 -3.90 11.97
C ASN A 404 -0.95 -3.55 11.89
N ARG A 405 -0.51 -2.50 12.58
CA ARG A 405 0.91 -2.12 12.67
C ARG A 405 1.32 -2.29 14.13
N VAL A 406 1.99 -3.37 14.46
CA VAL A 406 2.28 -3.68 15.86
C VAL A 406 3.45 -2.83 16.36
N HIS A 407 3.19 -2.07 17.42
CA HIS A 407 4.19 -1.36 18.20
C HIS A 407 4.88 -2.35 19.15
N SER A 408 6.14 -2.09 19.50
CA SER A 408 6.96 -3.01 20.29
C SER A 408 7.87 -2.33 21.28
N ALA A 409 8.03 -2.91 22.48
CA ALA A 409 9.04 -2.53 23.46
C ALA A 409 9.77 -3.78 23.98
N TRP A 410 11.10 -3.77 24.03
CA TRP A 410 11.90 -4.94 24.41
C TRP A 410 13.35 -4.59 24.74
N PRO A 411 14.03 -5.37 25.62
CA PRO A 411 15.46 -5.23 25.85
C PRO A 411 16.25 -5.86 24.69
N GLY A 412 17.25 -5.16 24.18
CA GLY A 412 18.08 -5.61 23.06
C GLY A 412 19.57 -5.62 23.39
N ILE A 413 20.35 -6.19 22.48
CA ILE A 413 21.81 -6.25 22.49
C ILE A 413 22.28 -5.62 21.18
N GLU A 414 22.88 -4.44 21.29
CA GLU A 414 23.53 -3.74 20.19
C GLU A 414 24.98 -4.24 20.06
N GLU A 415 25.40 -4.56 18.83
CA GLU A 415 26.75 -5.01 18.51
C GLU A 415 27.45 -3.96 17.63
N GLU A 416 28.69 -3.62 17.97
CA GLU A 416 29.46 -2.63 17.24
C GLU A 416 29.68 -3.04 15.78
N GLY A 417 29.49 -2.09 14.85
CA GLY A 417 29.59 -2.35 13.42
C GLY A 417 28.42 -3.12 12.80
N ARG A 418 27.40 -3.51 13.58
CA ARG A 418 26.19 -4.17 13.05
C ARG A 418 24.95 -3.26 13.20
N PRO A 419 24.20 -3.01 12.11
CA PRO A 419 23.03 -2.12 12.17
C PRO A 419 21.85 -2.72 12.95
N GLY A 420 21.65 -4.03 12.86
CA GLY A 420 20.59 -4.76 13.55
C GLY A 420 20.81 -4.92 15.04
N ILE A 421 19.73 -5.16 15.78
CA ILE A 421 19.74 -5.36 17.24
C ILE A 421 19.43 -6.81 17.51
N MET A 422 20.28 -7.48 18.30
CA MET A 422 20.05 -8.85 18.77
C MET A 422 19.13 -8.85 20.00
N GLN A 423 18.42 -9.93 20.28
CA GLN A 423 17.62 -10.08 21.50
C GLN A 423 18.32 -10.97 22.54
N PRO A 424 18.21 -10.66 23.85
CA PRO A 424 18.56 -11.62 24.90
C PRO A 424 17.57 -12.78 24.89
N ARG A 425 17.92 -13.91 25.54
CA ARG A 425 17.01 -15.05 25.60
C ARG A 425 15.84 -14.74 26.52
N MET A 426 14.64 -15.06 26.04
CA MET A 426 13.40 -14.95 26.80
C MET A 426 13.49 -15.62 28.18
N SER A 427 14.13 -16.79 28.28
CA SER A 427 14.30 -17.50 29.55
C SER A 427 15.15 -16.74 30.58
N ASP A 428 16.16 -15.99 30.13
CA ASP A 428 17.05 -15.25 31.02
C ASP A 428 16.36 -14.00 31.57
N ILE A 429 15.64 -13.27 30.70
CA ILE A 429 14.82 -12.12 31.13
C ILE A 429 13.70 -12.55 32.09
N TYR A 430 13.08 -13.70 31.83
CA TYR A 430 12.06 -14.26 32.71
C TYR A 430 12.66 -14.58 34.08
N ARG A 431 13.81 -15.25 34.09
CA ARG A 431 14.53 -15.57 35.32
C ARG A 431 14.90 -14.31 36.10
N MET A 432 15.47 -13.30 35.44
CA MET A 432 15.81 -12.00 36.06
C MET A 432 14.62 -11.42 36.84
N TRP A 433 13.48 -11.27 36.18
CA TRP A 433 12.27 -10.75 36.79
C TRP A 433 11.74 -11.63 37.93
N THR A 434 11.69 -12.96 37.74
CA THR A 434 11.21 -13.86 38.80
C THR A 434 12.12 -13.87 40.02
N THR A 435 13.45 -13.76 39.82
CA THR A 435 14.43 -13.67 40.90
C THR A 435 14.23 -12.38 41.69
N HIS A 436 14.07 -11.24 41.00
CA HIS A 436 13.79 -9.96 41.66
C HIS A 436 12.49 -9.98 42.47
N ARG A 437 11.42 -10.58 41.91
CA ARG A 437 10.14 -10.69 42.62
C ARG A 437 10.20 -11.59 43.85
N ALA A 438 11.06 -12.60 43.84
CA ALA A 438 11.26 -13.47 44.99
C ALA A 438 12.16 -12.81 46.06
N ASP A 439 13.14 -12.02 45.65
CA ASP A 439 14.07 -11.30 46.51
C ASP A 439 14.47 -9.96 45.85
N PRO A 440 13.86 -8.82 46.25
CA PRO A 440 14.15 -7.52 45.66
C PRO A 440 15.60 -7.05 45.80
N SER A 441 16.39 -7.65 46.69
CA SER A 441 17.83 -7.37 46.79
C SER A 441 18.61 -7.89 45.57
N LYS A 442 18.03 -8.83 44.82
CA LYS A 442 18.53 -9.30 43.53
C LYS A 442 17.94 -8.43 42.42
N TYR A 443 18.81 -7.85 41.60
CA TYR A 443 18.45 -6.85 40.59
C TYR A 443 17.65 -5.66 41.17
N PRO A 444 18.18 -4.96 42.20
CA PRO A 444 17.45 -3.93 42.93
C PRO A 444 17.05 -2.73 42.06
N SER A 445 17.73 -2.50 40.93
CA SER A 445 17.37 -1.46 39.97
C SER A 445 15.94 -1.62 39.46
N LEU A 446 15.43 -2.85 39.31
CA LEU A 446 14.07 -3.12 38.82
C LEU A 446 12.97 -2.59 39.74
N ALA A 447 13.26 -2.31 41.01
CA ALA A 447 12.30 -1.69 41.94
C ALA A 447 11.94 -0.25 41.57
N LYS A 448 12.69 0.40 40.66
CA LYS A 448 12.36 1.73 40.14
C LYS A 448 11.25 1.71 39.09
N ILE A 449 11.00 0.55 38.47
CA ILE A 449 10.00 0.38 37.42
C ILE A 449 8.63 0.25 38.09
N ALA A 450 7.75 1.22 37.83
CA ALA A 450 6.46 1.32 38.50
C ALA A 450 5.29 1.19 37.50
N ASP A 451 4.09 1.03 38.05
CA ASP A 451 2.84 1.18 37.32
C ASP A 451 2.49 2.68 37.33
N ASP A 452 2.75 3.35 36.22
CA ASP A 452 2.65 4.81 36.11
C ASP A 452 1.24 5.29 35.72
N ASN A 453 0.41 4.40 35.18
CA ASN A 453 -0.96 4.71 34.74
C ASN A 453 -2.06 4.14 35.67
N GLY A 454 -1.68 3.30 36.65
CA GLY A 454 -2.56 2.67 37.63
C GLY A 454 -3.40 1.53 37.08
N ASP A 455 -3.02 0.89 35.96
CA ASP A 455 -3.76 -0.20 35.34
C ASP A 455 -3.47 -1.60 35.90
N GLY A 456 -2.53 -1.67 36.85
CA GLY A 456 -2.12 -2.88 37.55
C GLY A 456 -0.92 -3.60 36.92
N VAL A 457 -0.29 -3.03 35.90
CA VAL A 457 0.93 -3.55 35.28
C VAL A 457 2.01 -2.48 35.28
N VAL A 458 3.25 -2.88 35.56
CA VAL A 458 4.40 -1.95 35.51
C VAL A 458 4.82 -1.68 34.07
N GLU A 459 5.32 -0.48 33.77
CA GLU A 459 5.81 -0.11 32.46
C GLU A 459 7.20 0.53 32.51
N VAL A 460 7.87 0.55 31.35
CA VAL A 460 9.12 1.28 31.17
C VAL A 460 8.83 2.47 30.26
N ASN A 461 8.85 3.67 30.82
CA ASN A 461 8.58 4.92 30.10
C ASN A 461 9.47 6.08 30.56
N ARG A 462 9.87 6.11 31.84
CA ARG A 462 10.72 7.18 32.37
C ARG A 462 12.21 6.92 32.13
N PRO A 463 13.04 7.98 32.05
CA PRO A 463 14.47 7.82 31.86
C PRO A 463 15.15 6.90 32.89
N ASP A 464 14.83 7.03 34.17
CA ASP A 464 15.42 6.25 35.25
C ASP A 464 15.00 4.76 35.23
N GLU A 465 13.80 4.45 34.74
CA GLU A 465 13.31 3.09 34.53
C GLU A 465 14.01 2.41 33.35
N ILE A 466 14.22 3.16 32.26
CA ILE A 466 14.97 2.69 31.10
C ILE A 466 16.40 2.34 31.52
N ASP A 467 17.05 3.21 32.29
CA ASP A 467 18.39 2.95 32.82
C ASP A 467 18.39 1.73 33.76
N ALA A 468 17.36 1.59 34.60
CA ALA A 468 17.21 0.45 35.51
C ALA A 468 17.07 -0.90 34.79
N LEU A 469 16.29 -0.93 33.69
CA LEU A 469 16.13 -2.13 32.87
C LEU A 469 17.45 -2.48 32.16
N ILE A 470 18.12 -1.49 31.56
CA ILE A 470 19.41 -1.69 30.89
C ILE A 470 20.45 -2.26 31.87
N GLU A 471 20.52 -1.71 33.09
CA GLU A 471 21.40 -2.19 34.16
C GLU A 471 21.09 -3.66 34.53
N ALA A 472 19.82 -3.98 34.79
CA ALA A 472 19.42 -5.32 35.23
C ALA A 472 19.68 -6.38 34.16
N VAL A 473 19.39 -6.06 32.89
CA VAL A 473 19.67 -6.97 31.77
C VAL A 473 21.17 -7.12 31.55
N THR A 474 21.96 -6.05 31.70
CA THR A 474 23.43 -6.13 31.62
C THR A 474 23.98 -7.08 32.69
N ARG A 475 23.51 -6.96 33.94
CA ARG A 475 23.86 -7.86 35.03
C ARG A 475 23.45 -9.30 34.72
N THR A 476 22.25 -9.50 34.19
CA THR A 476 21.75 -10.83 33.81
C THR A 476 22.66 -11.49 32.77
N LEU A 477 23.10 -10.75 31.75
CA LEU A 477 24.02 -11.26 30.72
C LEU A 477 25.39 -11.57 31.29
N ALA A 478 25.89 -10.77 32.24
CA ALA A 478 27.13 -11.06 32.95
C ALA A 478 27.03 -12.34 33.81
N ASP A 479 25.93 -12.53 34.54
CA ASP A 479 25.70 -13.69 35.41
C ASP A 479 25.71 -15.01 34.64
N ILE A 480 25.22 -15.02 33.39
CA ILE A 480 25.25 -16.20 32.52
C ILE A 480 26.53 -16.32 31.68
N ARG A 481 27.49 -15.41 31.86
CA ARG A 481 28.73 -15.32 31.06
C ARG A 481 28.47 -15.19 29.56
N TYR A 482 27.47 -14.40 29.18
CA TYR A 482 27.22 -14.07 27.77
C TYR A 482 28.37 -13.20 27.22
N PRO A 483 28.86 -13.44 25.99
CA PRO A 483 30.00 -12.71 25.44
C PRO A 483 29.63 -11.26 25.07
N MET A 484 29.98 -10.33 25.96
CA MET A 484 29.66 -8.90 25.83
C MET A 484 30.74 -8.03 25.17
N GLU A 485 31.88 -8.60 24.77
CA GLU A 485 32.92 -7.85 24.04
C GLU A 485 32.33 -7.25 22.75
N GLY A 486 32.55 -5.94 22.55
CA GLY A 486 31.98 -5.16 21.43
C GLY A 486 30.45 -5.02 21.46
N LYS A 487 29.77 -5.35 22.57
CA LYS A 487 28.31 -5.33 22.69
C LYS A 487 27.84 -4.49 23.87
N ARG A 488 26.61 -3.99 23.78
CA ARG A 488 25.94 -3.29 24.89
C ARG A 488 24.46 -3.62 24.94
N VAL A 489 23.90 -3.56 26.14
CA VAL A 489 22.44 -3.66 26.32
C VAL A 489 21.80 -2.32 25.96
N VAL A 490 20.65 -2.40 25.31
CA VAL A 490 19.80 -1.25 24.93
C VAL A 490 18.35 -1.56 25.24
N TRP A 491 17.51 -0.54 25.32
CA TRP A 491 16.06 -0.70 25.29
C TRP A 491 15.52 -0.22 23.94
N VAL A 492 14.74 -1.06 23.28
CA VAL A 492 14.19 -0.78 21.95
C VAL A 492 12.70 -0.48 22.09
N TYR A 493 12.31 0.73 21.74
CA TYR A 493 10.94 1.22 21.78
C TYR A 493 10.52 1.70 20.39
N ASN A 494 9.78 0.87 19.67
CA ASN A 494 9.53 1.01 18.24
C ASN A 494 10.84 1.18 17.43
N ASP A 495 11.04 2.35 16.84
CA ASP A 495 12.21 2.74 16.06
C ASP A 495 13.30 3.42 16.90
N ARG A 496 13.06 3.66 18.20
CA ARG A 496 14.02 4.28 19.11
C ARG A 496 14.84 3.21 19.83
N VAL A 497 16.16 3.32 19.75
CA VAL A 497 17.11 2.46 20.47
C VAL A 497 17.79 3.29 21.54
N TYR A 498 17.37 3.11 22.79
CA TYR A 498 17.87 3.81 23.96
C TYR A 498 19.15 3.15 24.47
N ARG A 499 20.23 3.94 24.52
CA ARG A 499 21.51 3.57 25.16
C ARG A 499 21.59 4.05 26.61
N SER A 500 20.72 4.99 26.95
CA SER A 500 20.40 5.45 28.29
C SER A 500 18.98 6.01 28.29
N GLY A 501 18.41 6.28 29.45
CA GLY A 501 17.05 6.82 29.59
C GLY A 501 16.78 8.13 28.85
N THR A 502 17.83 8.88 28.52
CA THR A 502 17.72 10.19 27.86
C THR A 502 18.27 10.21 26.43
N ARG A 503 18.97 9.16 25.98
CA ARG A 503 19.65 9.14 24.68
C ARG A 503 19.26 7.91 23.87
N TYR A 504 18.63 8.17 22.72
CA TYR A 504 18.33 7.14 21.74
C TYR A 504 18.82 7.53 20.34
N ARG A 505 18.99 6.53 19.48
CA ARG A 505 19.09 6.70 18.03
C ARG A 505 17.84 6.13 17.35
N LEU A 506 17.58 6.57 16.13
CA LEU A 506 16.50 6.02 15.31
C LEU A 506 17.01 4.89 14.42
N ILE A 507 16.17 3.88 14.20
CA ILE A 507 16.32 2.84 13.17
C ILE A 507 15.31 3.12 12.06
N GLU A 508 15.76 3.01 10.81
CA GLU A 508 14.89 3.15 9.66
C GLU A 508 13.79 2.08 9.65
N LYS A 509 12.57 2.51 9.29
CA LYS A 509 11.41 1.65 9.12
C LYS A 509 10.64 2.03 7.86
N HIS A 510 9.89 1.09 7.33
CA HIS A 510 9.02 1.32 6.19
C HIS A 510 7.80 2.17 6.59
N PRO A 511 7.17 2.92 5.65
CA PRO A 511 6.00 3.75 5.95
C PRO A 511 4.82 3.00 6.58
N TRP A 512 4.67 1.70 6.28
CA TRP A 512 3.63 0.84 6.84
C TRP A 512 3.99 0.24 8.21
N GLU A 513 5.18 0.50 8.77
CA GLU A 513 5.66 -0.10 10.02
C GLU A 513 5.51 0.84 11.21
N ALA A 514 4.94 0.35 12.32
CA ALA A 514 5.01 1.06 13.59
C ALA A 514 6.40 0.92 14.22
N SER A 515 6.95 -0.29 14.16
CA SER A 515 8.28 -0.67 14.62
C SER A 515 9.01 -1.46 13.52
N PRO A 516 10.33 -1.28 13.31
CA PRO A 516 11.12 -2.12 12.40
C PRO A 516 11.17 -3.59 12.79
N TYR A 517 10.87 -3.90 14.06
CA TYR A 517 10.87 -5.26 14.60
C TYR A 517 9.47 -5.77 14.95
N GLY A 518 8.46 -4.89 14.88
CA GLY A 518 7.07 -5.23 15.06
C GLY A 518 6.43 -5.62 13.73
N ASN A 519 5.54 -6.60 13.79
CA ASN A 519 4.91 -7.13 12.59
C ASN A 519 3.82 -6.22 12.04
N VAL A 520 3.68 -6.23 10.72
CA VAL A 520 2.60 -5.55 10.01
C VAL A 520 1.74 -6.60 9.31
N HIS A 521 0.44 -6.53 9.52
CA HIS A 521 -0.52 -7.45 8.91
C HIS A 521 -1.56 -6.68 8.12
N LYS A 522 -1.67 -6.93 6.82
CA LYS A 522 -2.82 -6.47 6.03
C LYS A 522 -4.06 -7.23 6.46
N TYR A 523 -5.15 -6.52 6.66
CA TYR A 523 -6.45 -7.16 6.85
C TYR A 523 -7.00 -7.58 5.49
N SER A 524 -7.35 -8.86 5.37
CA SER A 524 -7.86 -9.48 4.14
C SER A 524 -8.97 -10.50 4.41
N HIS A 525 -9.44 -10.55 5.65
CA HIS A 525 -10.55 -11.35 6.14
C HIS A 525 -11.47 -10.42 6.96
N ASP A 526 -12.64 -10.91 7.36
CA ASP A 526 -13.70 -10.11 7.97
C ASP A 526 -14.26 -9.07 6.99
N ILE A 527 -14.48 -9.52 5.74
CA ILE A 527 -14.95 -8.64 4.67
C ILE A 527 -16.44 -8.32 4.83
N TYR A 528 -16.78 -7.04 4.82
CA TYR A 528 -18.14 -6.51 4.91
C TYR A 528 -18.82 -6.49 3.52
N PRO A 529 -20.15 -6.65 3.47
CA PRO A 529 -20.91 -6.51 2.23
C PRO A 529 -20.83 -5.08 1.67
N ALA A 530 -21.10 -4.93 0.37
CA ALA A 530 -21.05 -3.64 -0.32
C ALA A 530 -21.95 -2.55 0.32
N SER A 531 -23.07 -2.93 0.92
CA SER A 531 -23.98 -2.00 1.62
C SER A 531 -23.41 -1.43 2.93
N ALA A 532 -22.34 -2.02 3.46
CA ALA A 532 -21.66 -1.56 4.67
C ALA A 532 -20.23 -1.07 4.41
N ALA A 533 -19.77 -1.07 3.16
CA ALA A 533 -18.46 -0.57 2.78
C ALA A 533 -18.39 0.97 2.88
N LEU A 534 -17.19 1.52 3.06
CA LEU A 534 -16.95 2.96 2.94
C LEU A 534 -17.35 3.46 1.55
N GLY A 535 -18.04 4.60 1.49
CA GLY A 535 -18.54 5.20 0.27
C GLY A 535 -19.95 4.72 -0.11
N SER A 536 -20.51 3.73 0.60
CA SER A 536 -21.89 3.27 0.39
C SER A 536 -22.93 4.35 0.71
N LYS A 537 -22.59 5.32 1.58
CA LYS A 537 -23.44 6.49 1.88
C LYS A 537 -23.03 7.75 1.11
N GLY A 538 -22.15 7.60 0.12
CA GLY A 538 -21.64 8.70 -0.70
C GLY A 538 -20.25 9.19 -0.29
N CYS A 539 -19.75 10.23 -0.97
CA CYS A 539 -18.37 10.70 -0.83
C CYS A 539 -18.00 11.17 0.59
N THR A 540 -18.98 11.59 1.39
CA THR A 540 -18.77 12.11 2.74
C THR A 540 -18.28 11.07 3.74
N ASP A 541 -18.42 9.76 3.45
CA ASP A 541 -17.84 8.70 4.29
C ASP A 541 -16.32 8.84 4.44
N CYS A 542 -15.66 9.38 3.41
CA CYS A 542 -14.21 9.57 3.40
C CYS A 542 -13.77 11.03 3.25
N HIS A 543 -14.60 11.92 2.68
CA HIS A 543 -14.18 13.29 2.33
C HIS A 543 -14.73 14.40 3.21
N ARG A 544 -15.53 14.09 4.26
CA ARG A 544 -15.89 15.11 5.25
C ARG A 544 -14.65 15.54 6.07
N LYS A 545 -14.67 16.73 6.64
CA LYS A 545 -13.50 17.31 7.36
C LYS A 545 -13.06 16.50 8.59
N ASP A 546 -13.94 15.65 9.09
CA ASP A 546 -13.76 14.77 10.25
C ASP A 546 -13.87 13.28 9.85
N ALA A 547 -13.69 12.95 8.56
CA ALA A 547 -13.78 11.55 8.11
C ALA A 547 -12.61 10.73 8.70
N PRO A 548 -12.88 9.63 9.41
CA PRO A 548 -11.83 8.78 9.98
C PRO A 548 -10.82 8.27 8.96
N PHE A 549 -11.21 8.14 7.68
CA PHE A 549 -10.31 7.72 6.60
C PHE A 549 -9.04 8.59 6.48
N PHE A 550 -9.13 9.88 6.78
CA PHE A 550 -7.97 10.80 6.77
C PHE A 550 -7.68 11.40 8.13
N PHE A 551 -8.67 11.52 9.01
CA PHE A 551 -8.57 12.29 10.25
C PHE A 551 -8.71 11.44 11.52
N ALA A 552 -8.70 10.11 11.42
CA ALA A 552 -8.60 9.28 12.62
C ALA A 552 -7.25 9.50 13.31
N ASP A 553 -7.28 9.59 14.64
CA ASP A 553 -6.08 9.57 15.46
C ASP A 553 -5.57 8.14 15.60
N LEU A 554 -4.28 7.96 15.35
CA LEU A 554 -3.57 6.70 15.47
C LEU A 554 -2.41 6.88 16.46
N ALA A 555 -2.02 5.82 17.16
CA ALA A 555 -0.78 5.85 17.93
C ALA A 555 0.43 6.03 17.00
N ALA A 556 1.19 7.09 17.20
CA ALA A 556 2.54 7.27 16.65
C ALA A 556 3.55 6.50 17.50
N TYR A 557 3.45 6.69 18.83
CA TYR A 557 4.12 5.90 19.85
C TYR A 557 3.07 5.45 20.88
N PRO A 558 3.25 4.25 21.48
CA PRO A 558 2.29 3.75 22.45
C PRO A 558 2.04 4.74 23.59
N PHE A 559 3.10 5.30 24.17
CA PHE A 559 3.08 6.18 25.34
C PHE A 559 4.26 7.16 25.33
N ASP A 560 4.08 8.33 25.96
CA ASP A 560 5.15 9.23 26.37
C ASP A 560 5.61 8.94 27.82
N SER A 561 6.46 9.81 28.39
CA SER A 561 6.93 9.65 29.77
C SER A 561 5.84 9.79 30.83
N ASP A 562 4.70 10.39 30.49
CA ASP A 562 3.54 10.57 31.38
C ASP A 562 2.46 9.50 31.13
N MET A 563 2.81 8.42 30.42
CA MET A 563 1.89 7.35 30.02
C MET A 563 0.69 7.81 29.18
N ARG A 564 0.84 8.90 28.41
CA ARG A 564 -0.17 9.36 27.44
C ARG A 564 0.16 8.85 26.06
N GLN A 565 -0.84 8.39 25.31
CA GLN A 565 -0.62 7.99 23.92
C GLN A 565 -0.16 9.18 23.07
N VAL A 566 0.90 8.98 22.28
CA VAL A 566 1.36 9.98 21.33
C VAL A 566 0.61 9.75 20.02
N LEU A 567 -0.31 10.65 19.67
CA LEU A 567 -1.21 10.47 18.53
C LEU A 567 -0.69 11.14 17.25
N VAL A 568 -1.08 10.59 16.10
CA VAL A 568 -0.84 11.14 14.76
C VAL A 568 -2.08 10.94 13.89
N PRO A 569 -2.48 11.94 13.09
CA PRO A 569 -3.62 11.77 12.20
C PRO A 569 -3.30 10.85 11.03
N GLN A 570 -4.30 10.07 10.61
CA GLN A 570 -4.23 9.08 9.55
C GLN A 570 -3.67 9.62 8.22
N HIS A 571 -3.98 10.86 7.85
CA HIS A 571 -3.51 11.50 6.62
C HIS A 571 -1.98 11.64 6.60
N ARG A 572 -1.33 11.89 7.75
CA ARG A 572 0.13 11.98 7.85
C ARG A 572 0.76 10.61 7.58
N LEU A 573 0.18 9.53 8.10
CA LEU A 573 0.63 8.17 7.81
C LEU A 573 0.48 7.80 6.31
N LEU A 574 -0.53 8.35 5.65
CA LEU A 574 -0.73 8.19 4.21
C LEU A 574 0.15 9.11 3.35
N GLY A 575 0.96 9.99 3.97
CA GLY A 575 1.83 10.96 3.28
C GLY A 575 1.09 12.19 2.73
N TYR A 576 -0.10 12.49 3.25
CA TYR A 576 -0.88 13.69 2.90
C TYR A 576 -0.69 14.77 3.96
N GLU A 577 0.34 15.61 3.84
CA GLU A 577 0.70 16.60 4.88
C GLU A 577 0.09 18.01 4.66
N GLY A 578 -1.00 18.12 3.88
CA GLY A 578 -1.68 19.40 3.64
C GLY A 578 -0.89 20.42 2.80
N GLN A 579 0.36 20.14 2.46
CA GLN A 579 1.12 20.85 1.44
C GLN A 579 0.64 20.38 0.05
N PRO A 580 0.42 21.29 -0.92
CA PRO A 580 0.29 20.87 -2.32
C PRO A 580 1.48 19.97 -2.65
N ARG A 581 1.25 18.83 -3.30
CA ARG A 581 2.33 17.92 -3.72
C ARG A 581 3.52 18.74 -4.22
N VAL A 582 4.69 18.57 -3.58
CA VAL A 582 5.94 19.01 -4.17
C VAL A 582 6.16 18.09 -5.36
N TYR A 583 5.72 18.53 -6.53
CA TYR A 583 5.91 17.77 -7.76
C TYR A 583 7.42 17.65 -8.01
N SER A 584 7.94 16.43 -7.99
CA SER A 584 9.32 16.13 -8.38
C SER A 584 9.36 15.46 -9.76
N GLY A 585 10.51 15.48 -10.42
CA GLY A 585 10.67 14.91 -11.76
C GLY A 585 9.93 15.67 -12.87
N ALA A 586 9.49 14.96 -13.91
CA ALA A 586 8.93 15.56 -15.13
C ALA A 586 7.66 16.38 -14.89
N ALA A 587 6.76 15.94 -14.00
CA ALA A 587 5.56 16.68 -13.66
C ALA A 587 5.88 18.00 -12.94
N GLY A 588 6.89 18.01 -12.06
CA GLY A 588 7.35 19.21 -11.38
C GLY A 588 8.00 20.22 -12.31
N ALA A 589 8.84 19.75 -13.23
CA ALA A 589 9.43 20.59 -14.27
C ALA A 589 8.34 21.21 -15.17
N THR A 590 7.33 20.41 -15.56
CA THR A 590 6.20 20.86 -16.38
C THR A 590 5.37 21.93 -15.67
N ALA A 591 4.95 21.67 -14.44
CA ALA A 591 4.18 22.64 -13.65
C ALA A 591 4.96 23.95 -13.43
N THR A 592 6.27 23.87 -13.17
CA THR A 592 7.13 25.04 -13.00
C THR A 592 7.24 25.86 -14.28
N PHE A 593 7.47 25.20 -15.42
CA PHE A 593 7.53 25.83 -16.74
C PHE A 593 6.24 26.59 -17.06
N PHE A 594 5.08 25.93 -17.01
CA PHE A 594 3.82 26.56 -17.37
C PHE A 594 3.41 27.67 -16.39
N ARG A 595 3.77 27.55 -15.11
CA ARG A 595 3.54 28.61 -14.12
C ARG A 595 4.29 29.88 -14.49
N TRP A 596 5.59 29.78 -14.77
CA TRP A 596 6.40 30.93 -15.17
C TRP A 596 6.00 31.47 -16.53
N LEU A 597 5.67 30.60 -17.48
CA LEU A 597 5.11 30.99 -18.77
C LEU A 597 3.85 31.86 -18.58
N THR A 598 2.92 31.41 -17.75
CA THR A 598 1.68 32.13 -17.46
C THR A 598 1.96 33.51 -16.85
N ILE A 599 2.84 33.57 -15.84
CA ILE A 599 3.19 34.83 -15.17
C ILE A 599 3.82 35.82 -16.16
N VAL A 600 4.80 35.37 -16.94
CA VAL A 600 5.55 36.22 -17.89
C VAL A 600 4.63 36.72 -19.01
N VAL A 601 3.84 35.82 -19.60
CA VAL A 601 2.91 36.18 -20.68
C VAL A 601 1.86 37.16 -20.17
N LEU A 602 1.21 36.89 -19.04
CA LEU A 602 0.20 37.81 -18.51
C LEU A 602 0.78 39.16 -18.13
N ALA A 603 1.97 39.21 -17.52
CA ALA A 603 2.64 40.47 -17.22
C ALA A 603 2.89 41.29 -18.49
N ALA A 604 3.33 40.64 -19.58
CA ALA A 604 3.52 41.29 -20.87
C ALA A 604 2.21 41.80 -21.48
N LEU A 605 1.13 41.00 -21.44
CA LEU A 605 -0.19 41.39 -21.96
C LEU A 605 -0.77 42.56 -21.15
N PHE A 606 -0.70 42.52 -19.82
CA PHE A 606 -1.16 43.63 -18.96
C PHE A 606 -0.37 44.91 -19.21
N ALA A 607 0.95 44.82 -19.31
CA ALA A 607 1.80 45.98 -19.61
C ALA A 607 1.41 46.59 -20.97
N HIS A 608 1.23 45.75 -21.99
CA HIS A 608 0.81 46.19 -23.32
C HIS A 608 -0.56 46.89 -23.30
N ILE A 609 -1.56 46.28 -22.66
CA ILE A 609 -2.91 46.86 -22.50
C ILE A 609 -2.84 48.20 -21.76
N ALA A 610 -2.08 48.29 -20.68
CA ALA A 610 -1.92 49.53 -19.91
C ALA A 610 -1.28 50.64 -20.76
N PHE A 611 -0.25 50.32 -21.53
CA PHE A 611 0.41 51.27 -22.43
C PHE A 611 -0.48 51.70 -23.60
N ASP A 612 -1.20 50.78 -24.24
CA ASP A 612 -2.16 51.09 -25.32
C ASP A 612 -3.28 52.01 -24.80
N PHE A 613 -3.87 51.65 -23.66
CA PHE A 613 -4.92 52.44 -23.02
C PHE A 613 -4.43 53.84 -22.64
N ALA A 614 -3.26 53.96 -22.00
CA ALA A 614 -2.70 55.25 -21.60
C ALA A 614 -2.31 56.13 -22.81
N ALA A 615 -1.76 55.54 -23.87
CA ALA A 615 -1.42 56.26 -25.10
C ALA A 615 -2.68 56.79 -25.81
N ARG A 616 -3.72 55.97 -25.92
CA ARG A 616 -5.00 56.36 -26.54
C ARG A 616 -5.75 57.39 -25.71
N ARG A 617 -5.79 57.25 -24.38
CA ARG A 617 -6.44 58.22 -23.49
C ARG A 617 -5.75 59.59 -23.51
N ARG A 618 -4.42 59.63 -23.56
CA ARG A 618 -3.66 60.88 -23.68
C ARG A 618 -4.01 61.65 -24.95
N ARG A 619 -4.14 60.94 -26.07
CA ARG A 619 -4.39 61.52 -27.40
C ARG A 619 -5.87 61.68 -27.75
N ALA A 620 -6.77 61.04 -27.01
CA ALA A 620 -8.22 61.24 -27.12
C ALA A 620 -8.66 62.63 -26.62
N LYS A 621 -7.88 63.26 -25.71
CA LYS A 621 -8.11 64.66 -25.29
C LYS A 621 -7.86 65.68 -26.40
N ASP A 622 -7.14 65.30 -27.47
CA ASP A 622 -6.80 66.20 -28.59
C ASP A 622 -7.76 66.02 -29.80
N ALA A 623 -8.67 65.06 -29.76
CA ALA A 623 -9.51 64.64 -30.88
C ALA A 623 -11.02 64.73 -30.59
N ASP A 624 -11.42 65.61 -29.68
CA ASP A 624 -12.84 65.93 -29.45
C ASP A 624 -13.28 66.93 -30.53
N VAL A 625 -13.64 66.40 -31.70
CA VAL A 625 -14.56 66.96 -32.73
C VAL A 625 -14.48 66.04 -33.95
N ARG A 626 -15.61 65.38 -34.27
CA ARG A 626 -15.95 64.55 -35.46
C ARG A 626 -15.94 63.03 -35.26
N SER A 627 -17.13 62.48 -35.00
CA SER A 627 -17.73 61.40 -35.81
C SER A 627 -19.09 60.99 -35.21
N GLY A 628 -20.13 61.76 -35.52
CA GLY A 628 -21.46 61.18 -35.73
C GLY A 628 -21.50 60.74 -37.20
N GLY A 629 -21.47 59.45 -37.46
CA GLY A 629 -21.34 58.89 -38.81
C GLY A 629 -22.47 57.92 -39.14
N GLU A 630 -23.24 58.27 -40.15
CA GLU A 630 -24.28 57.47 -40.81
C GLU A 630 -23.75 56.12 -41.35
N ALA A 631 -24.67 55.17 -41.55
CA ALA A 631 -24.42 53.82 -42.05
C ALA A 631 -23.85 53.82 -43.50
N GLY A 632 -22.53 53.93 -43.62
CA GLY A 632 -21.82 53.70 -44.87
C GLY A 632 -21.76 52.22 -45.28
N GLU A 633 -21.65 51.97 -46.58
CA GLU A 633 -21.55 50.66 -47.23
C GLU A 633 -20.61 49.68 -46.47
N GLY A 634 -21.15 48.53 -46.04
CA GLY A 634 -20.42 47.53 -45.28
C GLY A 634 -19.53 46.66 -46.16
N ILE A 635 -18.22 46.67 -45.92
CA ILE A 635 -17.26 45.84 -46.66
C ILE A 635 -17.22 44.44 -46.03
N GLU A 636 -17.45 43.40 -46.83
CA GLU A 636 -17.26 42.02 -46.40
C GLU A 636 -15.77 41.73 -46.13
N ARG A 637 -15.48 41.31 -44.89
CA ARG A 637 -14.13 41.01 -44.42
C ARG A 637 -13.92 39.51 -44.21
N PHE A 638 -14.92 38.84 -43.65
CA PHE A 638 -14.91 37.39 -43.36
C PHE A 638 -16.13 36.72 -43.96
N ASN A 639 -15.89 35.57 -44.60
CA ASN A 639 -16.94 34.77 -45.22
C ASN A 639 -17.67 33.88 -44.19
N VAL A 640 -18.75 33.22 -44.63
CA VAL A 640 -19.56 32.34 -43.77
C VAL A 640 -18.76 31.18 -43.15
N HIS A 641 -17.72 30.66 -43.82
CA HIS A 641 -16.88 29.60 -43.28
C HIS A 641 -16.07 30.07 -42.08
N SER A 642 -15.50 31.28 -42.15
CA SER A 642 -14.78 31.90 -41.04
C SER A 642 -15.72 32.20 -39.85
N LEU A 643 -16.93 32.68 -40.12
CA LEU A 643 -17.93 32.95 -39.09
C LEU A 643 -18.38 31.66 -38.39
N ALA A 644 -18.71 30.63 -39.16
CA ALA A 644 -19.13 29.34 -38.62
C ALA A 644 -18.03 28.68 -37.77
N GLN A 645 -16.77 28.71 -38.23
CA GLN A 645 -15.62 28.21 -37.47
C GLN A 645 -15.45 28.99 -36.16
N HIS A 646 -15.53 30.32 -36.20
CA HIS A 646 -15.42 31.15 -35.00
C HIS A 646 -16.56 30.86 -34.01
N LEU A 647 -17.81 30.74 -34.47
CA LEU A 647 -18.95 30.44 -33.61
C LEU A 647 -18.83 29.06 -32.95
N LEU A 648 -18.42 28.04 -33.71
CA LEU A 648 -18.16 26.69 -33.19
C LEU A 648 -17.02 26.68 -32.17
N LEU A 649 -15.93 27.41 -32.45
CA LEU A 649 -14.81 27.56 -31.54
C LEU A 649 -15.25 28.23 -30.23
N MET A 650 -16.01 29.33 -30.33
CA MET A 650 -16.54 30.05 -29.17
C MET A 650 -17.43 29.16 -28.31
N ILE A 651 -18.37 28.43 -28.92
CA ILE A 651 -19.24 27.49 -28.19
C ILE A 651 -18.40 26.39 -27.52
N GLY A 652 -17.46 25.77 -28.25
CA GLY A 652 -16.59 24.73 -27.71
C GLY A 652 -15.75 25.22 -26.52
N VAL A 653 -15.14 26.39 -26.65
CA VAL A 653 -14.32 27.01 -25.60
C VAL A 653 -15.17 27.40 -24.38
N LEU A 654 -16.38 27.95 -24.57
CA LEU A 654 -17.28 28.26 -23.45
C LEU A 654 -17.67 27.00 -22.66
N LEU A 655 -18.03 25.92 -23.36
CA LEU A 655 -18.30 24.63 -22.72
C LEU A 655 -17.08 24.12 -21.94
N LEU A 656 -15.88 24.22 -22.52
CA LEU A 656 -14.62 23.81 -21.89
C LEU A 656 -14.27 24.68 -20.67
N PHE A 657 -14.49 26.00 -20.73
CA PHE A 657 -14.22 26.91 -19.62
C PHE A 657 -15.17 26.69 -18.46
N ILE A 658 -16.48 26.64 -18.74
CA ILE A 658 -17.48 26.45 -17.70
C ILE A 658 -17.26 25.10 -17.00
N SER A 659 -17.14 24.01 -17.78
CA SER A 659 -16.83 22.69 -17.20
C SER A 659 -15.45 22.64 -16.53
N GLY A 660 -14.45 23.31 -17.10
CA GLY A 660 -13.09 23.39 -16.60
C GLY A 660 -13.00 24.07 -15.24
N VAL A 661 -13.74 25.16 -15.00
CA VAL A 661 -13.78 25.86 -13.70
C VAL A 661 -14.30 24.94 -12.60
N PHE A 662 -15.37 24.19 -12.84
CA PHE A 662 -15.89 23.23 -11.86
C PHE A 662 -14.93 22.05 -11.64
N LEU A 663 -14.39 21.48 -12.71
CA LEU A 663 -13.44 20.35 -12.61
C LEU A 663 -12.10 20.75 -11.98
N TRP A 664 -11.63 21.97 -12.23
CA TRP A 664 -10.42 22.53 -11.63
C TRP A 664 -10.64 22.89 -10.15
N GLY A 665 -11.79 23.47 -9.80
CA GLY A 665 -12.14 23.76 -8.40
C GLY A 665 -12.12 22.51 -7.53
N LEU A 666 -12.63 21.38 -8.04
CA LEU A 666 -12.61 20.08 -7.36
C LEU A 666 -11.19 19.54 -7.07
N ARG A 667 -10.15 20.11 -7.69
CA ARG A 667 -8.75 19.76 -7.44
C ARG A 667 -8.23 20.29 -6.09
N TYR A 668 -8.81 21.39 -5.59
CA TYR A 668 -8.31 22.07 -4.40
C TYR A 668 -9.20 21.82 -3.18
N PRO A 669 -8.67 21.25 -2.08
CA PRO A 669 -9.45 20.92 -0.88
C PRO A 669 -10.22 22.11 -0.26
N GLY A 670 -9.78 23.35 -0.52
CA GLY A 670 -10.43 24.57 -0.01
C GLY A 670 -11.59 25.11 -0.86
N ALA A 671 -11.81 24.60 -2.07
CA ALA A 671 -12.84 25.11 -2.99
C ALA A 671 -14.22 24.47 -2.76
N LEU A 672 -14.74 24.57 -1.54
CA LEU A 672 -16.04 24.02 -1.14
C LEU A 672 -17.19 24.51 -2.02
N TRP A 673 -17.08 25.73 -2.55
CA TRP A 673 -18.04 26.30 -3.50
C TRP A 673 -18.17 25.48 -4.79
N ALA A 674 -17.05 24.96 -5.31
CA ALA A 674 -17.03 24.20 -6.56
C ALA A 674 -17.69 22.83 -6.36
N GLY A 675 -17.44 22.18 -5.21
CA GLY A 675 -18.10 20.94 -4.83
C GLY A 675 -19.60 21.10 -4.64
N ALA A 676 -20.03 22.17 -3.94
CA ALA A 676 -21.44 22.45 -3.68
C ALA A 676 -22.22 22.74 -4.98
N LEU A 677 -21.70 23.61 -5.85
CA LEU A 677 -22.36 23.96 -7.12
C LEU A 677 -22.34 22.80 -8.11
N ALA A 678 -21.23 22.06 -8.21
CA ALA A 678 -21.17 20.88 -9.07
C ALA A 678 -22.17 19.81 -8.62
N GLY A 679 -22.34 19.62 -7.30
CA GLY A 679 -23.35 18.71 -6.73
C GLY A 679 -24.79 19.15 -7.04
N ALA A 680 -25.10 20.43 -6.91
CA ALA A 680 -26.45 20.96 -7.16
C ALA A 680 -26.89 20.85 -8.63
N TRP A 681 -25.93 20.86 -9.58
CA TRP A 681 -26.20 20.91 -11.02
C TRP A 681 -25.98 19.55 -11.71
N GLY A 682 -26.26 18.43 -11.03
CA GLY A 682 -26.18 17.09 -11.63
C GLY A 682 -24.86 16.33 -11.42
N GLY A 683 -23.99 16.83 -10.54
CA GLY A 683 -22.79 16.13 -10.08
C GLY A 683 -21.60 16.20 -11.05
N VAL A 684 -20.48 15.61 -10.61
CA VAL A 684 -19.20 15.63 -11.34
C VAL A 684 -19.31 14.96 -12.72
N ASP A 685 -20.18 13.96 -12.87
CA ASP A 685 -20.32 13.21 -14.12
C ASP A 685 -20.95 14.05 -15.24
N LEU A 686 -21.89 14.95 -14.93
CA LEU A 686 -22.40 15.91 -15.90
C LEU A 686 -21.27 16.80 -16.40
N TRP A 687 -20.49 17.39 -15.50
CA TRP A 687 -19.43 18.32 -15.88
C TRP A 687 -18.32 17.64 -16.69
N ARG A 688 -18.01 16.38 -16.41
CA ARG A 688 -17.12 15.56 -17.26
C ARG A 688 -17.69 15.30 -18.65
N PHE A 689 -19.00 15.07 -18.75
CA PHE A 689 -19.67 14.92 -20.03
C PHE A 689 -19.61 16.23 -20.82
N VAL A 690 -19.99 17.36 -20.21
CA VAL A 690 -19.94 18.69 -20.83
C VAL A 690 -18.51 19.03 -21.30
N HIS A 691 -17.50 18.72 -20.48
CA HIS A 691 -16.10 18.94 -20.84
C HIS A 691 -15.68 18.14 -22.08
N ARG A 692 -16.09 16.87 -22.16
CA ARG A 692 -15.82 16.00 -23.32
C ARG A 692 -16.58 16.46 -24.57
N ALA A 693 -17.81 16.93 -24.43
CA ALA A 693 -18.58 17.50 -25.53
C ALA A 693 -17.92 18.78 -26.08
N GLY A 694 -17.45 19.66 -25.18
CA GLY A 694 -16.66 20.84 -25.55
C GLY A 694 -15.34 20.46 -26.25
N GLY A 695 -14.63 19.46 -25.73
CA GLY A 695 -13.40 18.94 -26.33
C GLY A 695 -13.62 18.33 -27.72
N ALA A 696 -14.69 17.56 -27.91
CA ALA A 696 -15.06 17.03 -29.22
C ALA A 696 -15.40 18.15 -30.22
N THR A 697 -16.09 19.20 -29.76
CA THR A 697 -16.39 20.38 -30.58
C THR A 697 -15.11 21.13 -30.98
N LEU A 698 -14.17 21.28 -30.04
CA LEU A 698 -12.85 21.88 -30.32
C LEU A 698 -12.06 21.06 -31.35
N ILE A 699 -12.01 19.73 -31.20
CA ILE A 699 -11.34 18.85 -32.16
C ILE A 699 -11.98 18.98 -33.55
N PHE A 700 -13.32 19.00 -33.61
CA PHE A 700 -14.05 19.14 -34.85
C PHE A 700 -13.75 20.47 -35.55
N VAL A 701 -13.80 21.60 -34.84
CA VAL A 701 -13.52 22.91 -35.44
C VAL A 701 -12.05 23.04 -35.87
N CYS A 702 -11.10 22.49 -35.12
CA CYS A 702 -9.70 22.45 -35.52
C CYS A 702 -9.49 21.60 -36.79
N ALA A 703 -10.12 20.43 -36.87
CA ALA A 703 -10.05 19.58 -38.07
C ALA A 703 -10.69 20.29 -39.28
N TYR A 704 -11.85 20.91 -39.10
CA TYR A 704 -12.51 21.72 -40.13
C TYR A 704 -11.60 22.87 -40.58
N HIS A 705 -10.96 23.59 -39.66
CA HIS A 705 -10.03 24.65 -39.98
C HIS A 705 -8.83 24.16 -40.80
N LEU A 706 -8.20 23.06 -40.40
CA LEU A 706 -7.08 22.45 -41.13
C LEU A 706 -7.48 22.05 -42.56
N ILE A 707 -8.65 21.46 -42.74
CA ILE A 707 -9.16 21.11 -44.07
C ILE A 707 -9.44 22.38 -44.89
N TYR A 708 -10.05 23.40 -44.27
CA TYR A 708 -10.39 24.66 -44.92
C TYR A 708 -9.15 25.41 -45.43
N ILE A 709 -8.07 25.47 -44.64
CA ILE A 709 -6.82 26.12 -45.07
C ILE A 709 -6.04 25.32 -46.11
N LEU A 710 -6.32 24.02 -46.29
CA LEU A 710 -5.66 23.19 -47.30
C LEU A 710 -6.40 23.26 -48.65
N ILE A 711 -7.73 23.19 -48.60
CA ILE A 711 -8.57 23.02 -49.81
C ILE A 711 -9.08 24.36 -50.32
N HIS A 712 -9.61 25.22 -49.45
CA HIS A 712 -10.30 26.44 -49.86
C HIS A 712 -9.28 27.53 -50.28
N PRO A 713 -9.41 28.14 -51.47
CA PRO A 713 -8.49 29.17 -51.94
C PRO A 713 -8.35 30.36 -50.98
N GLU A 714 -9.48 30.84 -50.43
CA GLU A 714 -9.47 31.94 -49.46
C GLU A 714 -8.83 31.55 -48.12
N GLY A 715 -9.05 30.30 -47.68
CA GLY A 715 -8.41 29.75 -46.47
C GLY A 715 -6.89 29.71 -46.62
N ARG A 716 -6.40 29.21 -47.77
CA ARG A 716 -4.97 29.21 -48.12
C ARG A 716 -4.36 30.62 -48.13
N ARG A 717 -5.06 31.57 -48.75
CA ARG A 717 -4.64 32.98 -48.82
C ARG A 717 -4.52 33.57 -47.42
N ASP A 718 -5.57 33.46 -46.62
CA ASP A 718 -5.63 34.08 -45.29
C ASP A 718 -4.63 33.42 -44.34
N PHE A 719 -4.44 32.09 -44.39
CA PHE A 719 -3.40 31.40 -43.63
C PHE A 719 -1.99 31.90 -43.96
N ARG A 720 -1.66 32.10 -45.25
CA ARG A 720 -0.36 32.66 -45.66
C ARG A 720 -0.13 34.10 -45.18
N LEU A 721 -1.20 34.86 -44.96
CA LEU A 721 -1.13 36.21 -44.40
C LEU A 721 -1.00 36.20 -42.87
N LEU A 722 -1.52 35.16 -42.21
CA LEU A 722 -1.41 34.94 -40.76
C LEU A 722 -0.02 34.42 -40.30
N LEU A 723 0.82 33.96 -41.23
CA LEU A 723 2.21 33.61 -40.92
C LEU A 723 2.98 34.86 -40.42
N PRO A 724 3.72 34.77 -39.29
CA PRO A 724 4.53 35.88 -38.80
C PRO A 724 5.63 36.25 -39.80
N ARG A 725 5.80 37.54 -40.04
CA ARG A 725 6.82 38.11 -40.93
C ARG A 725 7.68 39.11 -40.16
N ALA A 726 8.87 39.42 -40.68
CA ALA A 726 9.75 40.45 -40.09
C ALA A 726 9.03 41.81 -39.91
N GLN A 727 8.04 42.11 -40.75
CA GLN A 727 7.20 43.31 -40.62
C GLN A 727 6.41 43.35 -39.31
N ASP A 728 5.90 42.22 -38.81
CA ASP A 728 5.09 42.18 -37.59
C ASP A 728 5.91 42.60 -36.36
N PHE A 729 7.19 42.21 -36.31
CA PHE A 729 8.12 42.65 -35.26
C PHE A 729 8.44 44.14 -35.37
N ARG A 730 8.59 44.67 -36.60
CA ARG A 730 8.75 46.11 -36.82
C ARG A 730 7.52 46.88 -36.37
N ASP A 731 6.32 46.38 -36.68
CA ASP A 731 5.06 46.98 -36.29
C ASP A 731 4.86 46.95 -34.77
N LEU A 732 5.28 45.88 -34.09
CA LEU A 732 5.33 45.82 -32.63
C LEU A 732 6.24 46.91 -32.04
N ILE A 733 7.48 47.02 -32.51
CA ILE A 733 8.43 48.05 -32.04
C ILE A 733 7.90 49.45 -32.32
N HIS A 734 7.33 49.67 -33.50
CA HIS A 734 6.69 50.93 -33.86
C HIS A 734 5.50 51.26 -32.97
N ASN A 735 4.69 50.27 -32.59
CA ASN A 735 3.58 50.47 -31.68
C ASN A 735 4.07 50.81 -30.27
N ILE A 736 5.13 50.15 -29.79
CA ILE A 736 5.77 50.49 -28.51
C ILE A 736 6.33 51.92 -28.53
N ARG A 737 7.06 52.31 -29.58
CA ARG A 737 7.56 53.69 -29.75
C ARG A 737 6.41 54.71 -29.78
N TRP A 738 5.29 54.36 -30.41
CA TRP A 738 4.08 55.18 -30.40
C TRP A 738 3.47 55.32 -29.00
N TYR A 739 3.42 54.24 -28.21
CA TYR A 739 2.94 54.27 -26.81
C TYR A 739 3.72 55.24 -25.93
N PHE A 740 5.04 55.32 -26.12
CA PHE A 740 5.91 56.23 -25.37
C PHE A 740 6.07 57.63 -26.01
N GLY A 741 5.34 57.92 -27.09
CA GLY A 741 5.38 59.24 -27.75
C GLY A 741 6.59 59.46 -28.66
N ALA A 742 7.49 58.49 -28.81
CA ALA A 742 8.64 58.54 -29.72
C ALA A 742 8.25 58.43 -31.20
N ARG A 743 6.96 58.23 -31.52
CA ARG A 743 6.40 58.28 -32.87
C ARG A 743 5.06 59.04 -32.89
N PRO A 744 4.83 59.92 -33.88
CA PRO A 744 3.60 60.72 -33.94
C PRO A 744 2.38 59.91 -34.39
N THR A 745 2.53 58.92 -35.27
CA THR A 745 1.41 58.11 -35.81
C THR A 745 1.52 56.63 -35.44
N PRO A 746 0.38 55.93 -35.24
CA PRO A 746 0.39 54.49 -35.03
C PRO A 746 0.83 53.76 -36.30
N PRO A 747 1.33 52.51 -36.19
CA PRO A 747 1.65 51.69 -37.36
C PRO A 747 0.41 51.43 -38.23
N GLN A 748 0.60 51.42 -39.55
CA GLN A 748 -0.45 51.12 -40.52
C GLN A 748 -0.52 49.60 -40.75
N PHE A 749 -1.69 49.01 -40.54
CA PHE A 749 -1.86 47.56 -40.63
C PHE A 749 -2.51 47.12 -41.96
N GLY A 750 -2.13 45.93 -42.42
CA GLY A 750 -2.76 45.21 -43.54
C GLY A 750 -3.98 44.41 -43.10
N ARG A 751 -4.32 43.33 -43.83
CA ARG A 751 -5.53 42.51 -43.56
C ARG A 751 -5.58 41.93 -42.14
N PHE A 752 -4.42 41.60 -41.57
CA PHE A 752 -4.27 41.14 -40.19
C PHE A 752 -3.18 41.95 -39.47
N THR A 753 -3.46 42.39 -38.25
CA THR A 753 -2.47 43.07 -37.38
C THR A 753 -1.56 42.05 -36.69
N TYR A 754 -0.44 42.50 -36.10
CA TYR A 754 0.43 41.60 -35.34
C TYR A 754 -0.26 40.99 -34.11
N PHE A 755 -1.19 41.71 -33.47
CA PHE A 755 -1.92 41.19 -32.31
C PHE A 755 -3.03 40.20 -32.71
N GLU A 756 -3.68 40.37 -33.88
CA GLU A 756 -4.60 39.37 -34.44
C GLU A 756 -3.85 38.08 -34.84
N LYS A 757 -2.63 38.21 -35.36
CA LYS A 757 -1.76 37.04 -35.63
C LYS A 757 -1.31 36.36 -34.34
N PHE A 758 -0.96 37.14 -33.33
CA PHE A 758 -0.63 36.60 -32.01
C PHE A 758 -1.80 35.80 -31.43
N ASP A 759 -3.03 36.32 -31.49
CA ASP A 759 -4.25 35.60 -31.06
C ASP A 759 -4.41 34.28 -31.81
N TYR A 760 -4.29 34.31 -33.14
CA TYR A 760 -4.40 33.11 -33.96
C TYR A 760 -3.39 32.03 -33.56
N TRP A 761 -2.11 32.39 -33.40
CA TRP A 761 -1.06 31.42 -33.05
C TRP A 761 -1.14 30.97 -31.59
N ALA A 762 -1.55 31.84 -30.67
CA ALA A 762 -1.78 31.47 -29.28
C ALA A 762 -2.89 30.42 -29.18
N VAL A 763 -4.02 30.63 -29.86
CA VAL A 763 -5.12 29.65 -29.90
C VAL A 763 -4.73 28.37 -30.65
N PHE A 764 -3.97 28.47 -31.75
CA PHE A 764 -3.51 27.31 -32.50
C PHE A 764 -2.64 26.38 -31.66
N TRP A 765 -1.59 26.91 -31.03
CA TRP A 765 -0.70 26.10 -30.18
C TRP A 765 -1.38 25.64 -28.89
N GLY A 766 -2.18 26.51 -28.26
CA GLY A 766 -3.00 26.12 -27.12
C GLY A 766 -3.93 24.96 -27.46
N SER A 767 -4.55 24.97 -28.65
CA SER A 767 -5.39 23.86 -29.10
C SER A 767 -4.61 22.56 -29.29
N VAL A 768 -3.39 22.61 -29.84
CA VAL A 768 -2.52 21.41 -29.98
C VAL A 768 -2.22 20.80 -28.61
N ILE A 769 -1.82 21.63 -27.64
CA ILE A 769 -1.50 21.18 -26.27
C ILE A 769 -2.76 20.62 -25.61
N MET A 770 -3.88 21.35 -25.66
CA MET A 770 -5.14 20.97 -25.00
C MET A 770 -5.76 19.71 -25.59
N ILE A 771 -5.76 19.57 -26.93
CA ILE A 771 -6.25 18.36 -27.60
C ILE A 771 -5.34 17.17 -27.31
N GLY A 772 -4.01 17.34 -27.43
CA GLY A 772 -3.06 16.24 -27.20
C GLY A 772 -3.10 15.73 -25.75
N THR A 773 -3.04 16.64 -24.78
CA THR A 773 -3.14 16.28 -23.35
C THR A 773 -4.55 15.79 -22.98
N GLY A 774 -5.60 16.37 -23.56
CA GLY A 774 -6.98 15.94 -23.33
C GLY A 774 -7.27 14.53 -23.86
N LEU A 775 -6.83 14.20 -25.08
CA LEU A 775 -7.01 12.87 -25.68
C LEU A 775 -6.26 11.79 -24.91
N THR A 776 -5.04 12.09 -24.44
CA THR A 776 -4.27 11.12 -23.61
C THR A 776 -4.94 10.87 -22.27
N MET A 777 -5.55 11.88 -21.67
CA MET A 777 -6.35 11.75 -20.44
C MET A 777 -7.71 11.06 -20.68
N TRP A 778 -8.30 11.22 -21.87
CA TRP A 778 -9.55 10.56 -22.26
C TRP A 778 -9.32 9.06 -22.53
N PHE A 779 -8.20 8.70 -23.14
CA PHE A 779 -7.87 7.33 -23.52
C PHE A 779 -6.55 6.83 -22.89
N PRO A 780 -6.42 6.78 -21.55
CA PRO A 780 -5.16 6.44 -20.87
C PRO A 780 -4.67 5.02 -21.21
N GLY A 781 -5.59 4.08 -21.47
CA GLY A 781 -5.26 2.72 -21.86
C GLY A 781 -4.59 2.60 -23.24
N ALA A 782 -4.70 3.60 -24.11
CA ALA A 782 -3.95 3.64 -25.37
C ALA A 782 -2.47 3.97 -25.10
N LEU A 783 -2.20 4.96 -24.25
CA LEU A 783 -0.84 5.32 -23.85
C LEU A 783 -0.15 4.19 -23.08
N GLN A 784 -0.88 3.51 -22.18
CA GLN A 784 -0.36 2.38 -21.40
C GLN A 784 0.05 1.20 -22.29
N ARG A 785 -0.62 0.99 -23.44
CA ARG A 785 -0.28 -0.06 -24.40
C ARG A 785 0.97 0.27 -25.23
N VAL A 786 1.14 1.54 -25.60
CA VAL A 786 2.26 1.99 -26.45
C VAL A 786 3.54 2.20 -25.64
N ALA A 787 3.44 2.72 -24.41
CA ALA A 787 4.60 3.03 -23.57
C ALA A 787 4.34 2.70 -22.08
N PRO A 788 4.27 1.42 -21.67
CA PRO A 788 3.85 1.01 -20.33
C PRO A 788 4.71 1.58 -19.19
N SER A 789 6.02 1.72 -19.42
CA SER A 789 7.00 2.19 -18.44
C SER A 789 7.00 3.71 -18.27
N TRP A 790 6.56 4.46 -19.28
CA TRP A 790 6.55 5.93 -19.28
C TRP A 790 5.16 6.51 -19.03
N ALA A 791 4.10 5.77 -19.35
CA ALA A 791 2.70 6.18 -19.27
C ALA A 791 2.31 6.82 -17.91
N PRO A 792 2.69 6.28 -16.73
CA PRO A 792 2.34 6.92 -15.47
C PRO A 792 2.99 8.30 -15.28
N ARG A 793 4.25 8.47 -15.70
CA ARG A 793 4.97 9.75 -15.59
C ARG A 793 4.42 10.79 -16.56
N ALA A 794 4.12 10.34 -17.78
CA ALA A 794 3.52 11.16 -18.83
C ALA A 794 2.14 11.66 -18.46
N LEU A 795 1.28 10.79 -17.91
CA LEU A 795 -0.07 11.14 -17.53
C LEU A 795 -0.09 12.20 -16.42
N GLU A 796 0.81 12.11 -15.44
CA GLU A 796 0.93 13.14 -14.41
C GLU A 796 1.44 14.46 -14.99
N ALA A 797 2.44 14.44 -15.89
CA ALA A 797 2.92 15.65 -16.56
C ALA A 797 1.85 16.30 -17.47
N PHE A 798 1.09 15.50 -18.22
CA PHE A 798 0.02 15.99 -19.10
C PHE A 798 -1.15 16.59 -18.32
N LYS A 799 -1.50 16.05 -17.14
CA LYS A 799 -2.50 16.68 -16.25
C LYS A 799 -2.05 18.08 -15.83
N GLU A 800 -0.78 18.27 -15.51
CA GLU A 800 -0.25 19.60 -15.16
C GLU A 800 -0.24 20.54 -16.36
N ALA A 801 0.28 20.09 -17.50
CA ALA A 801 0.29 20.87 -18.73
C ALA A 801 -1.13 21.30 -19.13
N HIS A 802 -2.10 20.37 -19.12
CA HIS A 802 -3.49 20.65 -19.48
C HIS A 802 -4.12 21.68 -18.54
N ALA A 803 -3.95 21.51 -17.22
CA ALA A 803 -4.56 22.41 -16.24
C ALA A 803 -3.96 23.83 -16.30
N HIS A 804 -2.64 23.95 -16.45
CA HIS A 804 -1.98 25.26 -16.50
C HIS A 804 -2.20 25.96 -17.84
N GLU A 805 -2.14 25.24 -18.96
CA GLU A 805 -2.43 25.80 -20.28
C GLU A 805 -3.89 26.26 -20.38
N ALA A 806 -4.85 25.50 -19.83
CA ALA A 806 -6.24 25.93 -19.76
C ALA A 806 -6.41 27.27 -19.04
N LEU A 807 -5.69 27.47 -17.93
CA LEU A 807 -5.72 28.72 -17.18
C LEU A 807 -5.10 29.88 -17.99
N LEU A 808 -3.96 29.65 -18.63
CA LEU A 808 -3.33 30.64 -19.51
C LEU A 808 -4.26 31.03 -20.67
N ALA A 809 -4.84 30.05 -21.37
CA ALA A 809 -5.77 30.28 -22.47
C ALA A 809 -7.02 31.04 -22.02
N PHE A 810 -7.61 30.67 -20.89
CA PHE A 810 -8.74 31.39 -20.29
C PHE A 810 -8.40 32.86 -20.03
N LEU A 811 -7.29 33.12 -19.33
CA LEU A 811 -6.89 34.46 -18.97
C LEU A 811 -6.51 35.29 -20.21
N ALA A 812 -5.80 34.71 -21.19
CA ALA A 812 -5.46 35.37 -22.44
C ALA A 812 -6.72 35.74 -23.24
N ILE A 813 -7.72 34.87 -23.32
CA ILE A 813 -8.98 35.18 -24.03
C ILE A 813 -9.74 36.30 -23.31
N VAL A 814 -9.91 36.20 -21.99
CA VAL A 814 -10.70 37.18 -21.22
C VAL A 814 -10.01 38.53 -21.13
N ILE A 815 -8.69 38.57 -20.97
CA ILE A 815 -7.95 39.81 -20.73
C ILE A 815 -7.49 40.46 -22.04
N TRP A 816 -6.94 39.67 -22.97
CA TRP A 816 -6.28 40.20 -24.16
C TRP A 816 -7.20 40.18 -25.39
N HIS A 817 -7.82 39.05 -25.69
CA HIS A 817 -8.69 38.94 -26.87
C HIS A 817 -9.93 39.82 -26.73
N VAL A 818 -10.66 39.72 -25.61
CA VAL A 818 -11.84 40.55 -25.34
C VAL A 818 -11.47 42.04 -25.28
N TYR A 819 -10.30 42.41 -24.74
CA TYR A 819 -9.85 43.80 -24.76
C TYR A 819 -9.69 44.32 -26.19
N ASN A 820 -8.94 43.62 -27.04
CA ASN A 820 -8.65 44.07 -28.41
C ASN A 820 -9.89 44.15 -29.30
N VAL A 821 -10.89 43.29 -29.05
CA VAL A 821 -12.13 43.23 -29.84
C VAL A 821 -13.23 44.16 -29.31
N HIS A 822 -13.41 44.24 -27.98
CA HIS A 822 -14.58 44.91 -27.36
C HIS A 822 -14.25 46.14 -26.51
N LEU A 823 -13.13 46.15 -25.78
CA LEU A 823 -12.89 47.15 -24.73
C LEU A 823 -11.83 48.20 -25.10
N ARG A 824 -11.14 48.03 -26.23
CA ARG A 824 -10.09 48.97 -26.67
C ARG A 824 -10.68 50.36 -26.94
N PRO A 825 -10.07 51.45 -26.42
CA PRO A 825 -10.50 52.82 -26.70
C PRO A 825 -10.52 53.13 -28.20
N GLY A 826 -11.68 53.56 -28.71
CA GLY A 826 -11.94 53.75 -30.15
C GLY A 826 -12.69 52.60 -30.84
N ARG A 827 -12.94 51.49 -30.14
CA ARG A 827 -13.81 50.38 -30.60
C ARG A 827 -14.98 50.05 -29.67
N PHE A 828 -15.01 50.56 -28.44
CA PHE A 828 -16.12 50.33 -27.50
C PHE A 828 -17.46 50.85 -28.04
N PRO A 829 -18.59 50.11 -27.96
CA PRO A 829 -18.84 48.88 -27.19
C PRO A 829 -18.40 47.55 -27.84
N GLY A 830 -17.64 47.61 -28.94
CA GLY A 830 -17.06 46.47 -29.65
C GLY A 830 -17.61 46.33 -31.07
N SER A 831 -16.91 45.53 -31.89
CA SER A 831 -17.34 45.22 -33.26
C SER A 831 -18.19 43.94 -33.29
N LEU A 832 -19.34 43.97 -33.97
CA LEU A 832 -20.16 42.78 -34.24
C LEU A 832 -19.69 41.99 -35.47
N LEU A 833 -18.49 42.31 -35.97
CA LEU A 833 -17.84 41.64 -37.10
C LEU A 833 -17.84 40.11 -36.99
N PHE A 834 -17.70 39.56 -35.78
CA PHE A 834 -17.68 38.11 -35.55
C PHE A 834 -19.04 37.42 -35.77
N LEU A 835 -20.16 38.18 -35.82
CA LEU A 835 -21.50 37.67 -36.08
C LEU A 835 -21.93 37.80 -37.54
N HIS A 836 -21.61 38.93 -38.20
CA HIS A 836 -22.10 39.23 -39.55
C HIS A 836 -21.01 39.42 -40.62
N GLY A 837 -19.72 39.38 -40.27
CA GLY A 837 -18.60 39.34 -41.22
C GLY A 837 -18.30 40.63 -41.99
N ARG A 838 -19.02 41.72 -41.69
CA ARG A 838 -18.90 43.03 -42.37
C ARG A 838 -18.28 44.08 -41.45
N MET A 839 -17.56 45.04 -42.02
CA MET A 839 -16.93 46.15 -41.32
C MET A 839 -17.22 47.45 -42.09
N SER A 840 -17.48 48.56 -41.39
CA SER A 840 -17.71 49.85 -42.07
C SER A 840 -16.42 50.35 -42.73
N ARG A 841 -16.54 51.13 -43.81
CA ARG A 841 -15.37 51.68 -44.52
C ARG A 841 -14.50 52.57 -43.61
N GLU A 842 -15.12 53.32 -42.70
CA GLU A 842 -14.44 54.16 -41.72
C GLU A 842 -13.68 53.33 -40.67
N GLU A 843 -14.29 52.25 -40.17
CA GLU A 843 -13.64 51.31 -39.24
C GLU A 843 -12.46 50.60 -39.93
N MET A 844 -12.61 50.21 -41.19
CA MET A 844 -11.55 49.59 -41.99
C MET A 844 -10.39 50.55 -42.26
N ALA A 845 -10.67 51.84 -42.54
CA ALA A 845 -9.63 52.85 -42.75
C ALA A 845 -8.83 53.15 -41.48
N ARG A 846 -9.49 53.14 -40.32
CA ARG A 846 -8.84 53.38 -39.02
C ARG A 846 -7.96 52.21 -38.58
N GLU A 847 -8.45 50.99 -38.76
CA GLU A 847 -7.84 49.80 -38.15
C GLU A 847 -6.93 49.02 -39.12
N HIS A 848 -7.23 49.06 -40.43
CA HIS A 848 -6.54 48.31 -41.48
C HIS A 848 -6.30 49.16 -42.74
N PRO A 849 -5.63 50.32 -42.63
CA PRO A 849 -5.48 51.29 -43.71
C PRO A 849 -4.87 50.69 -45.00
N LEU A 850 -3.87 49.81 -44.87
CA LEU A 850 -3.20 49.18 -46.02
C LEU A 850 -4.10 48.18 -46.78
N SER A 851 -5.23 47.77 -46.19
CA SER A 851 -6.21 46.90 -46.87
C SER A 851 -7.09 47.64 -47.87
N LEU A 852 -7.22 48.96 -47.72
CA LEU A 852 -7.97 49.82 -48.66
C LEU A 852 -7.09 50.27 -49.82
N GLU A 853 -5.81 50.56 -49.57
CA GLU A 853 -4.83 50.94 -50.60
C GLU A 853 -4.61 49.82 -51.63
N GLY A 854 -4.57 48.55 -51.19
CA GLY A 854 -4.44 47.39 -52.07
C GLY A 854 -5.66 47.08 -52.94
N ARG A 855 -6.85 47.64 -52.64
CA ARG A 855 -8.06 47.51 -53.48
C ARG A 855 -8.20 48.67 -54.49
N GLY A 856 -7.45 49.76 -54.32
CA GLY A 856 -7.47 50.93 -55.19
C GLY A 856 -6.57 50.86 -56.44
N ALA A 857 -5.87 49.75 -56.64
CA ALA A 857 -4.94 49.56 -57.77
C ALA A 857 -5.47 48.57 -58.84
N VAL A 858 -6.78 48.56 -59.08
CA VAL A 858 -7.34 47.99 -60.32
C VAL A 858 -7.86 49.16 -61.16
N SER A 859 -7.01 49.58 -62.10
CA SER A 859 -7.39 50.43 -63.23
C SER A 859 -8.48 49.74 -64.03
N PRO A 860 -9.53 50.45 -64.50
CA PRO A 860 -10.48 49.86 -65.43
C PRO A 860 -9.79 49.72 -66.79
N GLN A 861 -9.51 48.48 -67.19
CA GLN A 861 -9.53 47.99 -68.57
C GLN A 861 -9.41 46.47 -68.59
#